data_AF-A0A454CNN8-F1
#
_entry.id   AF-A0A454CNN8-F1
#
_cell.length_a   1.000
_cell.length_b   1.000
_cell.length_c   1.000
_cell.angle_alpha   90.00
_cell.angle_beta   90.00
_cell.angle_gamma   90.00
#
_symmetry.space_group_name_H-M   'P 1'
#
loop_
_entity.id
_entity.type
_entity.pdbx_description
1 polymer ?
#
loop_
_entity_poly.entity_id
_entity_poly.type
_entity_poly.pdbx_seq_one_letter_code
_entity_poly.pdbx_strand_id
1 'polypeptide(L)'
;MAAEFSTDAVAQSESEYWSTYKLDIKNTGSETADMREAVIEFVLPVAINDIGWASNHLSYPSWEISHTTQSNGVLNSVSLKFPQGSWVDSELASGESVALTISFGGELTDLNAFENSVVVKVDGEVVPPPEFSLDILAPAQNSVVSTGTNVDIITDIAGEGATKLEFWVNNIKLGEQPVVEGTTEYQQAWLPDTIGAASIAVMAFDESGKKLTEQTVQVTVESESTAPNPPVIEFISPDAGSSHQKGDTITISANVSDADDDLTTVKFFANDAEVCQLDAKATQDFSCDWTAHTAGSTTLRAEAQDDEQHTSRKSLTITVTDTGTSCGDIPQYEDGVPYKVDDEVTNIGNIYSCTVAGWCGNPVWTPGTGHPDYPDAWKDAWNEVGQCDPNPVPVVKVQSPQDGQKIAPNQAFDVVVDATDDTEVARVDVQLNGQVVATSGTPSQGDTYTITVPAQVEGQYTLTVIAYDDQGASAEAAPISLAITDKDLVVSLSSPVDGSSYFEGRAISIKADAKSYEGDITSVSFIANGNELFKDTEAPYEYEWLGAQKGAYAIMAKAVNTASQEQTSATSNITVKESTGGGGLVDNPDRSISYLTSWGLNDYEQLFNSEGDGYLLSFGKWDSSGNITISDGMLTPPDYNPDWMPTQYLAWSTLKHDNENVTMMVAFGGQTYESIWSAISTPQSREAVATGLVELVHTPFPVYKKNLKPEEMEGECLASKPDGSCDYSKYQLAGYVHIDGLDFDFEKAARITDKENQDLTALIKLIREKVGNTKVLSLTTYHVGADPVECMNANVFENCSYVEPSGRSSHHGEVIDLLKATKNDFDFFNVMTYDAGRNFLYDVAMANYAEYIGDKSKIVLGNTINSQWAPGGNFVETRQNNLDRAKWQKDNGYGGFFMWTLGSNNQGLSMAEQVDYFNDMINVSK
;
A
#
# COMPACT_ATOMS: atom_id res chain seq x y z
N MET A 1 -18.73 24.89 52.15
CA MET A 1 -18.97 23.45 51.91
C MET A 1 -17.74 22.71 52.38
N ALA A 2 -17.90 21.49 52.89
CA ALA A 2 -16.79 20.68 53.38
C ALA A 2 -15.78 20.40 52.24
N ALA A 3 -14.68 19.70 52.51
CA ALA A 3 -13.89 19.11 51.42
C ALA A 3 -14.82 18.27 50.53
N GLU A 4 -14.59 18.33 49.22
CA GLU A 4 -15.30 17.55 48.19
C GLU A 4 -14.24 17.12 47.18
N PHE A 5 -14.30 15.88 46.71
CA PHE A 5 -13.33 15.37 45.73
C PHE A 5 -14.02 15.00 44.43
N SER A 6 -13.51 15.55 43.32
CA SER A 6 -13.79 15.02 41.98
C SER A 6 -12.66 14.07 41.58
N THR A 7 -13.02 13.10 40.76
CA THR A 7 -12.08 12.15 40.16
C THR A 7 -12.12 12.27 38.65
N ASP A 8 -11.06 11.83 37.99
CA ASP A 8 -10.98 11.71 36.54
C ASP A 8 -10.02 10.57 36.21
N ALA A 9 -10.48 9.56 35.47
CA ALA A 9 -9.68 8.40 35.11
C ALA A 9 -9.37 8.39 33.60
N VAL A 10 -8.08 8.32 33.25
CA VAL A 10 -7.63 8.29 31.86
C VAL A 10 -6.74 7.08 31.59
N ALA A 11 -7.06 6.31 30.55
CA ALA A 11 -6.19 5.28 30.03
C ALA A 11 -4.89 5.90 29.44
N GLN A 12 -3.74 5.49 29.95
CA GLN A 12 -2.42 5.89 29.42
C GLN A 12 -1.89 4.89 28.39
N SER A 13 -2.25 3.62 28.55
CA SER A 13 -1.97 2.52 27.62
C SER A 13 -2.91 1.36 27.92
N GLU A 14 -3.54 0.73 26.92
CA GLU A 14 -4.40 -0.44 27.13
C GLU A 14 -3.97 -1.61 26.25
N SER A 15 -3.99 -2.81 26.84
CA SER A 15 -3.89 -4.07 26.10
C SER A 15 -4.45 -5.22 26.93
N GLU A 16 -4.77 -6.34 26.26
CA GLU A 16 -5.18 -7.57 26.95
C GLU A 16 -4.11 -8.10 27.93
N TYR A 17 -2.84 -7.70 27.79
CA TYR A 17 -1.72 -8.18 28.59
C TYR A 17 -1.31 -7.23 29.72
N TRP A 18 -1.34 -5.91 29.46
CA TRP A 18 -0.93 -4.88 30.41
C TRP A 18 -1.58 -3.54 30.09
N SER A 19 -2.26 -2.95 31.08
CA SER A 19 -2.87 -1.64 30.97
C SER A 19 -2.38 -0.72 32.08
N THR A 20 -2.31 0.58 31.78
CA THR A 20 -1.92 1.64 32.71
C THR A 20 -2.96 2.74 32.66
N TYR A 21 -3.48 3.10 33.82
CA TYR A 21 -4.50 4.14 34.01
C TYR A 21 -3.95 5.23 34.92
N LYS A 22 -4.29 6.49 34.63
CA LYS A 22 -4.04 7.63 35.50
C LYS A 22 -5.35 8.03 36.16
N LEU A 23 -5.36 8.13 37.48
CA LEU A 23 -6.50 8.60 38.28
C LEU A 23 -6.13 9.93 38.92
N ASP A 24 -6.71 11.03 38.45
CA ASP A 24 -6.60 12.34 39.06
C ASP A 24 -7.68 12.51 40.14
N ILE A 25 -7.30 13.05 41.30
CA ILE A 25 -8.18 13.34 42.43
C ILE A 25 -7.99 14.82 42.78
N LYS A 26 -9.06 15.60 42.68
CA LYS A 26 -9.02 17.05 42.84
C LYS A 26 -9.95 17.51 43.96
N ASN A 27 -9.44 18.36 44.86
CA ASN A 27 -10.28 18.97 45.89
C ASN A 27 -11.11 20.10 45.25
N THR A 28 -12.39 19.85 45.01
CA THR A 28 -13.35 20.84 44.47
C THR A 28 -14.08 21.60 45.58
N GLY A 29 -13.95 21.13 46.82
CA GLY A 29 -14.56 21.76 48.01
C GLY A 29 -13.92 23.11 48.35
N SER A 30 -14.59 23.86 49.23
CA SER A 30 -14.11 25.18 49.66
C SER A 30 -13.11 25.15 50.83
N GLU A 31 -12.91 23.98 51.44
CA GLU A 31 -12.00 23.76 52.57
C GLU A 31 -10.79 22.92 52.15
N THR A 32 -9.67 23.11 52.85
CA THR A 32 -8.43 22.33 52.65
C THR A 32 -8.57 20.96 53.30
N ALA A 33 -8.10 19.91 52.63
CA ALA A 33 -8.12 18.54 53.15
C ALA A 33 -6.71 18.10 53.61
N ASP A 34 -6.59 17.55 54.81
CA ASP A 34 -5.31 16.97 55.28
C ASP A 34 -5.18 15.52 54.80
N MET A 35 -4.22 15.25 53.90
CA MET A 35 -4.04 13.96 53.25
C MET A 35 -3.14 12.99 54.06
N ARG A 36 -2.68 13.36 55.27
CA ARG A 36 -1.70 12.57 56.05
C ARG A 36 -2.08 11.12 56.32
N GLU A 37 -3.36 10.88 56.57
CA GLU A 37 -3.94 9.57 56.84
C GLU A 37 -5.09 9.25 55.86
N ALA A 38 -5.08 9.89 54.69
CA ALA A 38 -6.13 9.69 53.71
C ALA A 38 -6.11 8.26 53.15
N VAL A 39 -7.31 7.74 52.89
CA VAL A 39 -7.50 6.43 52.26
C VAL A 39 -8.26 6.62 50.95
N ILE A 40 -7.68 6.13 49.86
CA ILE A 40 -8.28 6.14 48.54
C ILE A 40 -8.69 4.71 48.19
N GLU A 41 -9.98 4.50 48.02
CA GLU A 41 -10.58 3.21 47.69
C GLU A 41 -11.10 3.22 46.26
N PHE A 42 -10.90 2.13 45.52
CA PHE A 42 -11.47 1.93 44.18
C PHE A 42 -11.58 0.44 43.83
N VAL A 43 -12.50 0.09 42.93
CA VAL A 43 -12.76 -1.29 42.52
C VAL A 43 -12.12 -1.56 41.16
N LEU A 44 -11.33 -2.63 41.08
CA LEU A 44 -10.74 -3.12 39.83
C LEU A 44 -11.07 -4.61 39.64
N PRO A 45 -10.96 -5.16 38.42
CA PRO A 45 -11.10 -6.61 38.22
C PRO A 45 -10.03 -7.43 38.96
N VAL A 46 -8.91 -6.80 39.35
CA VAL A 46 -7.75 -7.44 39.97
C VAL A 46 -7.25 -6.68 41.20
N ALA A 47 -6.48 -7.38 42.04
CA ALA A 47 -5.72 -6.78 43.12
C ALA A 47 -4.42 -6.16 42.59
N ILE A 48 -4.16 -4.89 42.91
CA ILE A 48 -2.90 -4.21 42.53
C ILE A 48 -1.91 -4.21 43.69
N ASN A 49 -0.61 -4.32 43.39
CA ASN A 49 0.42 -4.36 44.44
C ASN A 49 1.20 -3.05 44.56
N ASP A 50 1.05 -2.15 43.61
CA ASP A 50 1.74 -0.86 43.62
C ASP A 50 0.94 0.19 42.85
N ILE A 51 1.29 1.46 43.08
CA ILE A 51 0.76 2.61 42.37
C ILE A 51 1.91 3.59 42.07
N GLY A 52 1.79 4.35 40.98
CA GLY A 52 2.56 5.58 40.82
C GLY A 52 1.89 6.74 41.55
N TRP A 53 2.68 7.73 41.95
CA TRP A 53 2.21 8.96 42.59
C TRP A 53 2.80 10.17 41.88
N ALA A 54 1.97 11.16 41.58
CA ALA A 54 2.40 12.46 41.10
C ALA A 54 1.59 13.60 41.75
N SER A 55 2.29 14.60 42.29
CA SER A 55 1.69 15.85 42.76
C SER A 55 2.72 16.98 42.68
N ASN A 56 2.26 18.19 42.39
CA ASN A 56 3.06 19.42 42.48
C ASN A 56 2.87 20.16 43.81
N HIS A 57 1.93 19.69 44.65
CA HIS A 57 1.45 20.39 45.84
C HIS A 57 1.71 19.59 47.12
N LEU A 58 1.63 18.26 47.04
CA LEU A 58 1.87 17.37 48.17
C LEU A 58 3.28 16.79 48.12
N SER A 59 3.91 16.66 49.29
CA SER A 59 5.13 15.88 49.46
C SER A 59 4.89 14.42 49.08
N TYR A 60 5.94 13.71 48.65
CA TYR A 60 5.82 12.31 48.26
C TYR A 60 5.46 11.42 49.48
N PRO A 61 4.30 10.75 49.50
CA PRO A 61 3.92 9.88 50.59
C PRO A 61 4.51 8.48 50.42
N SER A 62 4.50 7.72 51.50
CA SER A 62 4.51 6.25 51.42
C SER A 62 3.06 5.75 51.44
N TRP A 63 2.81 4.51 51.01
CA TRP A 63 1.47 3.92 51.03
C TRP A 63 1.47 2.46 51.45
N GLU A 64 0.33 2.01 51.96
CA GLU A 64 -0.01 0.60 52.16
C GLU A 64 -1.27 0.29 51.36
N ILE A 65 -1.25 -0.79 50.57
CA ILE A 65 -2.40 -1.24 49.78
C ILE A 65 -2.98 -2.49 50.44
N SER A 66 -4.30 -2.51 50.63
CA SER A 66 -5.04 -3.69 51.08
C SER A 66 -6.17 -4.04 50.14
N HIS A 67 -6.56 -5.32 50.11
CA HIS A 67 -7.51 -5.86 49.15
C HIS A 67 -8.68 -6.53 49.84
N THR A 68 -9.90 -6.23 49.38
CA THR A 68 -11.11 -6.94 49.80
C THR A 68 -11.89 -7.39 48.57
N THR A 69 -12.09 -8.70 48.40
CA THR A 69 -12.88 -9.24 47.28
C THR A 69 -14.36 -8.85 47.41
N GLN A 70 -14.96 -8.39 46.31
CA GLN A 70 -16.37 -8.00 46.19
C GLN A 70 -17.02 -8.73 45.00
N SER A 71 -18.35 -8.61 44.85
CA SER A 71 -19.08 -9.28 43.76
C SER A 71 -18.82 -8.67 42.37
N ASN A 72 -18.33 -7.43 42.32
CA ASN A 72 -18.04 -6.66 41.12
C ASN A 72 -16.54 -6.43 40.88
N GLY A 73 -15.66 -7.15 41.59
CA GLY A 73 -14.20 -7.02 41.46
C GLY A 73 -13.45 -7.13 42.79
N VAL A 74 -12.33 -6.45 42.89
CA VAL A 74 -11.49 -6.33 44.07
C VAL A 74 -11.46 -4.86 44.50
N LEU A 75 -11.88 -4.58 45.73
CA LEU A 75 -11.69 -3.28 46.36
C LEU A 75 -10.21 -3.14 46.73
N ASN A 76 -9.53 -2.17 46.13
CA ASN A 76 -8.18 -1.77 46.44
C ASN A 76 -8.25 -0.53 47.35
N SER A 77 -7.65 -0.61 48.53
CA SER A 77 -7.63 0.47 49.52
C SER A 77 -6.19 0.93 49.71
N VAL A 78 -5.88 2.13 49.22
CA VAL A 78 -4.57 2.78 49.32
C VAL A 78 -4.57 3.72 50.52
N SER A 79 -3.84 3.37 51.59
CA SER A 79 -3.65 4.22 52.76
C SER A 79 -2.36 5.02 52.63
N LEU A 80 -2.48 6.35 52.54
CA LEU A 80 -1.34 7.25 52.43
C LEU A 80 -0.71 7.51 53.82
N LYS A 81 0.62 7.63 53.83
CA LYS A 81 1.42 7.92 55.02
C LYS A 81 2.52 8.92 54.68
N PHE A 82 2.37 10.14 55.19
CA PHE A 82 3.34 11.21 54.99
C PHE A 82 4.45 11.19 56.06
N PRO A 83 5.69 11.61 55.73
CA PRO A 83 6.77 11.75 56.71
C PRO A 83 6.44 12.78 57.82
N GLN A 84 7.15 12.70 58.94
CA GLN A 84 7.02 13.67 60.04
C GLN A 84 8.04 14.80 59.87
N GLY A 85 7.59 16.05 59.76
CA GLY A 85 8.47 17.22 59.69
C GLY A 85 7.73 18.49 59.26
N SER A 86 8.24 19.66 59.66
CA SER A 86 7.65 20.96 59.29
C SER A 86 7.82 21.33 57.81
N TRP A 87 8.51 20.49 57.03
CA TRP A 87 8.75 20.64 55.59
C TRP A 87 7.77 19.81 54.75
N VAL A 88 6.90 19.02 55.39
CA VAL A 88 6.00 18.09 54.71
C VAL A 88 4.69 18.81 54.39
N ASP A 89 4.44 18.95 53.10
CA ASP A 89 3.18 19.47 52.57
C ASP A 89 2.20 18.31 52.40
N SER A 90 1.18 18.26 53.25
CA SER A 90 0.12 17.23 53.25
C SER A 90 -1.28 17.81 53.06
N GLU A 91 -1.40 19.12 52.99
CA GLU A 91 -2.65 19.84 52.88
C GLU A 91 -2.96 20.07 51.40
N LEU A 92 -4.07 19.49 50.91
CA LEU A 92 -4.53 19.66 49.54
C LEU A 92 -5.59 20.76 49.51
N ALA A 93 -5.21 21.93 49.02
CA ALA A 93 -6.09 23.11 48.99
C ALA A 93 -7.16 23.01 47.89
N SER A 94 -8.17 23.87 47.97
CA SER A 94 -9.24 23.98 46.97
C SER A 94 -8.66 24.25 45.58
N GLY A 95 -9.03 23.43 44.61
CA GLY A 95 -8.57 23.47 43.22
C GLY A 95 -7.30 22.68 42.93
N GLU A 96 -6.59 22.20 43.95
CA GLU A 96 -5.38 21.38 43.78
C GLU A 96 -5.72 19.90 43.56
N SER A 97 -4.81 19.19 42.88
CA SER A 97 -4.98 17.78 42.56
C SER A 97 -3.75 16.92 42.84
N VAL A 98 -4.01 15.62 42.91
CA VAL A 98 -3.01 14.55 42.96
C VAL A 98 -3.37 13.49 41.92
N ALA A 99 -2.37 12.85 41.34
CA ALA A 99 -2.55 11.74 40.41
C ALA A 99 -1.98 10.43 40.96
N LEU A 100 -2.74 9.35 40.80
CA LEU A 100 -2.28 7.97 40.95
C LEU A 100 -2.08 7.33 39.58
N THR A 101 -1.01 6.56 39.41
CA THR A 101 -0.84 5.70 38.23
C THR A 101 -1.10 4.25 38.63
N ILE A 102 -2.02 3.58 37.97
CA ILE A 102 -2.48 2.24 38.32
C ILE A 102 -2.18 1.34 37.12
N SER A 103 -1.38 0.30 37.33
CA SER A 103 -1.02 -0.64 36.27
C SER A 103 -1.31 -2.07 36.68
N PHE A 104 -1.91 -2.85 35.78
CA PHE A 104 -2.19 -4.26 36.00
C PHE A 104 -2.35 -5.02 34.67
N GLY A 105 -2.34 -6.35 34.74
CA GLY A 105 -2.55 -7.21 33.57
C GLY A 105 -4.03 -7.35 33.22
N GLY A 106 -4.38 -7.05 31.96
CA GLY A 106 -5.76 -6.95 31.46
C GLY A 106 -6.20 -5.50 31.26
N GLU A 107 -7.42 -5.31 30.78
CA GLU A 107 -8.02 -4.00 30.49
C GLU A 107 -9.32 -3.78 31.28
N LEU A 108 -9.70 -2.51 31.46
CA LEU A 108 -11.01 -2.14 31.98
C LEU A 108 -12.01 -2.09 30.84
N THR A 109 -13.05 -2.92 30.91
CA THR A 109 -14.16 -2.88 29.96
C THR A 109 -15.06 -1.66 30.12
N ASP A 110 -14.96 -0.97 31.27
CA ASP A 110 -15.75 0.21 31.61
C ASP A 110 -14.93 1.12 32.54
N LEU A 111 -14.30 2.13 31.94
CA LEU A 111 -13.47 3.10 32.66
C LEU A 111 -14.32 4.00 33.58
N ASN A 112 -15.56 4.29 33.18
CA ASN A 112 -16.50 5.08 33.98
C ASN A 112 -16.92 4.31 35.23
N ALA A 113 -17.10 2.99 35.15
CA ALA A 113 -17.37 2.16 36.33
C ALA A 113 -16.19 2.15 37.32
N PHE A 114 -14.95 2.18 36.83
CA PHE A 114 -13.76 2.33 37.66
C PHE A 114 -13.74 3.70 38.35
N GLU A 115 -13.94 4.79 37.61
CA GLU A 115 -13.96 6.14 38.15
C GLU A 115 -15.08 6.34 39.19
N ASN A 116 -16.29 5.90 38.87
CA ASN A 116 -17.44 5.96 39.78
C ASN A 116 -17.28 5.10 41.04
N SER A 117 -16.32 4.17 41.07
CA SER A 117 -16.02 3.36 42.24
C SER A 117 -15.10 4.04 43.25
N VAL A 118 -14.50 5.19 42.88
CA VAL A 118 -13.49 5.85 43.70
C VAL A 118 -14.14 6.52 44.92
N VAL A 119 -13.58 6.26 46.11
CA VAL A 119 -13.98 6.86 47.37
C VAL A 119 -12.75 7.40 48.09
N VAL A 120 -12.79 8.68 48.46
CA VAL A 120 -11.73 9.32 49.26
C VAL A 120 -12.19 9.48 50.70
N LYS A 121 -11.37 9.02 51.64
CA LYS A 121 -11.59 9.18 53.08
C LYS A 121 -10.50 10.03 53.70
N VAL A 122 -10.91 11.01 54.50
CA VAL A 122 -10.00 11.88 55.28
C VAL A 122 -10.41 11.77 56.74
N ASP A 123 -9.43 11.58 57.64
CA ASP A 123 -9.65 11.33 59.07
C ASP A 123 -10.64 10.17 59.36
N GLY A 124 -10.73 9.20 58.44
CA GLY A 124 -11.63 8.04 58.53
C GLY A 124 -13.08 8.32 58.13
N GLU A 125 -13.42 9.54 57.70
CA GLU A 125 -14.74 9.90 57.18
C GLU A 125 -14.74 9.93 55.65
N VAL A 126 -15.83 9.45 55.02
CA VAL A 126 -16.01 9.52 53.57
C VAL A 126 -16.29 10.97 53.18
N VAL A 127 -15.48 11.50 52.26
CA VAL A 127 -15.66 12.83 51.69
C VAL A 127 -16.60 12.72 50.49
N PRO A 128 -17.71 13.49 50.45
CA PRO A 128 -18.69 13.35 49.37
C PRO A 128 -18.14 13.86 48.02
N PRO A 129 -18.64 13.31 46.89
CA PRO A 129 -18.40 13.89 45.56
C PRO A 129 -19.14 15.25 45.43
N PRO A 130 -18.76 16.11 44.47
CA PRO A 130 -19.39 17.42 44.25
C PRO A 130 -20.90 17.30 43.95
N GLU A 131 -21.69 18.28 44.39
CA GLU A 131 -23.16 18.32 44.20
C GLU A 131 -23.60 18.51 42.72
N PHE A 132 -22.69 18.96 41.85
CA PHE A 132 -22.91 19.11 40.41
C PHE A 132 -21.75 18.48 39.63
N SER A 133 -22.08 17.68 38.61
CA SER A 133 -21.15 16.97 37.73
C SER A 133 -21.44 17.31 36.28
N LEU A 134 -20.39 17.22 35.46
CA LEU A 134 -20.38 17.54 34.05
C LEU A 134 -19.39 16.62 33.37
N ASP A 135 -19.82 15.97 32.29
CA ASP A 135 -19.03 15.00 31.52
C ASP A 135 -19.16 15.29 30.02
N ILE A 136 -18.05 15.19 29.28
CA ILE A 136 -18.07 15.29 27.81
C ILE A 136 -18.20 13.87 27.25
N LEU A 137 -19.34 13.55 26.64
CA LEU A 137 -19.64 12.26 26.03
C LEU A 137 -19.05 12.12 24.62
N ALA A 138 -18.95 13.23 23.89
CA ALA A 138 -18.34 13.28 22.56
C ALA A 138 -17.78 14.69 22.28
N PRO A 139 -16.72 14.81 21.45
CA PRO A 139 -15.87 13.72 20.99
C PRO A 139 -15.05 13.12 22.15
N ALA A 140 -14.63 11.86 22.02
CA ALA A 140 -13.88 11.17 23.06
C ALA A 140 -12.44 11.71 23.19
N GLN A 141 -11.84 11.58 24.37
CA GLN A 141 -10.44 11.93 24.59
C GLN A 141 -9.51 11.22 23.58
N ASN A 142 -8.59 11.99 23.00
CA ASN A 142 -7.63 11.61 21.95
C ASN A 142 -8.26 11.09 20.65
N SER A 143 -9.57 11.25 20.45
CA SER A 143 -10.19 10.90 19.17
C SER A 143 -9.66 11.77 18.03
N VAL A 144 -9.70 11.21 16.82
CA VAL A 144 -9.38 11.92 15.59
C VAL A 144 -10.67 12.47 14.99
N VAL A 145 -10.64 13.74 14.61
CA VAL A 145 -11.73 14.42 13.90
C VAL A 145 -11.17 15.09 12.66
N SER A 146 -11.99 15.34 11.64
CA SER A 146 -11.49 15.84 10.35
C SER A 146 -11.83 17.32 10.11
N THR A 147 -10.93 18.06 9.45
CA THR A 147 -11.22 19.42 8.99
C THR A 147 -12.36 19.43 7.98
N GLY A 148 -13.28 20.38 8.09
CA GLY A 148 -14.42 20.49 7.16
C GLY A 148 -15.62 19.59 7.47
N THR A 149 -15.49 18.66 8.43
CA THR A 149 -16.59 17.83 8.93
C THR A 149 -17.16 18.41 10.23
N ASN A 150 -18.48 18.38 10.39
CA ASN A 150 -19.12 18.90 11.60
C ASN A 150 -18.98 17.89 12.77
N VAL A 151 -18.35 18.31 13.86
CA VAL A 151 -18.13 17.54 15.08
C VAL A 151 -19.15 17.96 16.14
N ASP A 152 -19.89 17.01 16.69
CA ASP A 152 -20.83 17.26 17.78
C ASP A 152 -20.15 17.10 19.14
N ILE A 153 -20.10 18.19 19.91
CA ILE A 153 -19.67 18.18 21.31
C ILE A 153 -20.90 17.87 22.16
N ILE A 154 -20.97 16.68 22.74
CA ILE A 154 -22.08 16.21 23.56
C ILE A 154 -21.62 16.20 25.02
N THR A 155 -22.39 16.82 25.91
CA THR A 155 -22.10 16.92 27.35
C THR A 155 -23.29 16.42 28.15
N ASP A 156 -23.07 15.57 29.14
CA ASP A 156 -24.07 15.22 30.16
C ASP A 156 -23.80 15.99 31.46
N ILE A 157 -24.87 16.38 32.15
CA ILE A 157 -24.82 17.06 33.44
C ILE A 157 -25.74 16.38 34.45
N ALA A 158 -25.29 16.31 35.70
CA ALA A 158 -26.12 15.86 36.82
C ALA A 158 -25.91 16.73 38.06
N GLY A 159 -27.00 16.99 38.78
CA GLY A 159 -27.02 17.86 39.97
C GLY A 159 -27.79 19.17 39.76
N GLU A 160 -27.95 19.95 40.83
CA GLU A 160 -28.64 21.25 40.81
C GLU A 160 -27.64 22.41 40.92
N GLY A 161 -28.03 23.62 40.48
CA GLY A 161 -27.28 24.85 40.71
C GLY A 161 -26.59 25.47 39.49
N ALA A 162 -26.36 24.70 38.42
CA ALA A 162 -25.92 25.27 37.14
C ALA A 162 -27.09 25.95 36.43
N THR A 163 -26.84 27.15 35.88
CA THR A 163 -27.81 27.89 35.07
C THR A 163 -27.32 28.11 33.64
N LYS A 164 -26.02 27.89 33.36
CA LYS A 164 -25.41 28.10 32.05
C LYS A 164 -24.23 27.16 31.80
N LEU A 165 -24.13 26.66 30.57
CA LEU A 165 -22.96 25.97 30.01
C LEU A 165 -22.26 26.84 28.96
N GLU A 166 -20.94 26.74 28.87
CA GLU A 166 -20.14 27.34 27.80
C GLU A 166 -19.24 26.31 27.14
N PHE A 167 -19.19 26.33 25.80
CA PHE A 167 -18.41 25.40 24.97
C PHE A 167 -17.26 26.13 24.29
N TRP A 168 -16.06 25.55 24.35
CA TRP A 168 -14.82 26.18 23.90
C TRP A 168 -13.94 25.20 23.13
N VAL A 169 -13.21 25.70 22.13
CA VAL A 169 -12.16 24.97 21.42
C VAL A 169 -10.93 25.87 21.29
N ASN A 170 -9.76 25.40 21.71
CA ASN A 170 -8.49 26.16 21.62
C ASN A 170 -8.59 27.60 22.17
N ASN A 171 -9.31 27.76 23.30
CA ASN A 171 -9.64 29.05 23.92
C ASN A 171 -10.56 29.98 23.10
N ILE A 172 -11.22 29.47 22.06
CA ILE A 172 -12.27 30.15 21.29
C ILE A 172 -13.63 29.63 21.74
N LYS A 173 -14.52 30.54 22.18
CA LYS A 173 -15.88 30.17 22.58
C LYS A 173 -16.72 29.86 21.34
N LEU A 174 -17.26 28.64 21.28
CA LEU A 174 -18.18 28.21 20.23
C LEU A 174 -19.61 28.67 20.52
N GLY A 175 -20.05 28.56 21.77
CA GLY A 175 -21.42 28.84 22.17
C GLY A 175 -21.64 28.80 23.67
N GLU A 176 -22.84 29.21 24.09
CA GLU A 176 -23.33 29.04 25.45
C GLU A 176 -24.79 28.59 25.43
N GLN A 177 -25.18 27.79 26.41
CA GLN A 177 -26.53 27.22 26.50
C GLN A 177 -27.07 27.36 27.93
N PRO A 178 -28.33 27.79 28.14
CA PRO A 178 -28.95 27.83 29.46
C PRO A 178 -29.24 26.40 29.95
N VAL A 179 -29.02 26.15 31.23
CA VAL A 179 -29.42 24.88 31.85
C VAL A 179 -30.92 24.91 32.10
N VAL A 180 -31.61 23.85 31.66
CA VAL A 180 -33.08 23.75 31.67
C VAL A 180 -33.46 22.56 32.55
N GLU A 181 -34.37 22.79 33.48
CA GLU A 181 -34.87 21.75 34.38
C GLU A 181 -35.38 20.52 33.60
N GLY A 182 -34.87 19.34 33.95
CA GLY A 182 -35.22 18.08 33.30
C GLY A 182 -34.41 17.73 32.03
N THR A 183 -33.43 18.56 31.64
CA THR A 183 -32.47 18.25 30.57
C THR A 183 -31.13 17.88 31.18
N THR A 184 -30.58 16.72 30.81
CA THR A 184 -29.26 16.25 31.28
C THR A 184 -28.21 16.32 30.18
N GLU A 185 -28.59 16.17 28.91
CA GLU A 185 -27.65 16.17 27.79
C GLU A 185 -27.75 17.46 26.95
N TYR A 186 -26.59 17.99 26.56
CA TYR A 186 -26.44 19.21 25.78
C TYR A 186 -25.49 18.96 24.60
N GLN A 187 -25.80 19.53 23.43
CA GLN A 187 -25.03 19.33 22.20
C GLN A 187 -24.62 20.68 21.59
N GLN A 188 -23.36 20.79 21.18
CA GLN A 188 -22.81 21.94 20.47
C GLN A 188 -21.99 21.48 19.26
N ALA A 189 -22.38 21.91 18.07
CA ALA A 189 -21.61 21.66 16.85
C ALA A 189 -20.33 22.51 16.80
N TRP A 190 -19.26 21.91 16.28
CA TRP A 190 -17.97 22.51 15.98
C TRP A 190 -17.53 22.09 14.57
N LEU A 191 -17.07 23.04 13.76
CA LEU A 191 -16.48 22.77 12.45
C LEU A 191 -14.97 23.05 12.52
N PRO A 192 -14.09 22.03 12.57
CA PRO A 192 -12.65 22.22 12.61
C PRO A 192 -12.14 22.82 11.29
N ASP A 193 -11.34 23.88 11.38
CA ASP A 193 -10.78 24.59 10.22
C ASP A 193 -9.23 24.53 10.15
N THR A 194 -8.59 23.94 11.18
CA THR A 194 -7.14 23.93 11.34
C THR A 194 -6.69 22.53 11.79
N ILE A 195 -5.75 21.94 11.05
CA ILE A 195 -5.12 20.64 11.37
C ILE A 195 -4.23 20.77 12.61
N GLY A 196 -4.19 19.73 13.43
CA GLY A 196 -3.36 19.60 14.62
C GLY A 196 -4.15 19.31 15.89
N ALA A 197 -3.46 19.27 17.03
CA ALA A 197 -4.11 19.04 18.31
C ALA A 197 -5.09 20.17 18.65
N ALA A 198 -6.31 19.82 19.06
CA ALA A 198 -7.33 20.74 19.53
C ALA A 198 -7.82 20.36 20.92
N SER A 199 -7.98 21.36 21.78
CA SER A 199 -8.48 21.22 23.15
C SER A 199 -9.92 21.71 23.22
N ILE A 200 -10.86 20.83 23.51
CA ILE A 200 -12.28 21.14 23.69
C ILE A 200 -12.56 21.24 25.19
N ALA A 201 -13.21 22.32 25.64
CA ALA A 201 -13.57 22.51 27.04
C ALA A 201 -15.05 22.89 27.19
N VAL A 202 -15.70 22.34 28.22
CA VAL A 202 -17.08 22.66 28.58
C VAL A 202 -17.13 23.09 30.05
N MET A 203 -17.73 24.25 30.32
CA MET A 203 -17.77 24.87 31.65
C MET A 203 -19.19 25.13 32.11
N ALA A 204 -19.49 24.85 33.38
CA ALA A 204 -20.79 25.15 34.00
C ALA A 204 -20.71 26.34 34.96
N PHE A 205 -21.76 27.16 35.01
CA PHE A 205 -21.84 28.37 35.83
C PHE A 205 -23.17 28.45 36.61
N ASP A 206 -23.13 29.02 37.81
CA ASP A 206 -24.32 29.35 38.60
C ASP A 206 -24.98 30.68 38.20
N GLU A 207 -26.10 31.03 38.83
CA GLU A 207 -26.86 32.27 38.57
C GLU A 207 -26.04 33.55 38.83
N SER A 208 -25.03 33.48 39.70
CA SER A 208 -24.14 34.61 40.00
C SER A 208 -22.99 34.76 38.98
N GLY A 209 -22.87 33.82 38.04
CA GLY A 209 -21.79 33.76 37.07
C GLY A 209 -20.51 33.12 37.61
N LYS A 210 -20.57 32.43 38.75
CA LYS A 210 -19.43 31.69 39.30
C LYS A 210 -19.31 30.34 38.58
N LYS A 211 -18.09 29.99 38.12
CA LYS A 211 -17.79 28.68 37.53
C LYS A 211 -17.95 27.59 38.59
N LEU A 212 -18.81 26.62 38.33
CA LEU A 212 -19.05 25.45 39.17
C LEU A 212 -18.01 24.36 38.86
N THR A 213 -17.89 23.98 37.59
CA THR A 213 -16.93 22.96 37.12
C THR A 213 -16.54 23.18 35.65
N GLU A 214 -15.54 22.45 35.19
CA GLU A 214 -15.00 22.45 33.83
C GLU A 214 -14.48 21.06 33.48
N GLN A 215 -14.81 20.57 32.29
CA GLN A 215 -14.19 19.39 31.68
C GLN A 215 -13.45 19.78 30.42
N THR A 216 -12.44 18.99 30.07
CA THR A 216 -11.65 19.19 28.85
C THR A 216 -11.33 17.86 28.21
N VAL A 217 -11.50 17.77 26.89
CA VAL A 217 -11.00 16.66 26.07
C VAL A 217 -10.02 17.17 25.01
N GLN A 218 -8.96 16.42 24.76
CA GLN A 218 -8.05 16.67 23.63
C GLN A 218 -8.48 15.82 22.45
N VAL A 219 -8.42 16.36 21.23
CA VAL A 219 -8.63 15.63 19.99
C VAL A 219 -7.54 15.99 18.98
N THR A 220 -7.29 15.12 18.02
CA THR A 220 -6.40 15.42 16.88
C THR A 220 -7.28 15.79 15.69
N VAL A 221 -7.08 16.98 15.13
CA VAL A 221 -7.73 17.39 13.89
C VAL A 221 -6.83 16.99 12.73
N GLU A 222 -7.31 16.12 11.86
CA GLU A 222 -6.62 15.70 10.65
C GLU A 222 -7.31 16.26 9.41
N SER A 223 -6.63 16.29 8.26
CA SER A 223 -7.33 16.49 6.99
C SER A 223 -8.24 15.29 6.73
N GLU A 224 -9.42 15.50 6.14
CA GLU A 224 -10.13 14.36 5.54
C GLU A 224 -9.17 13.62 4.60
N SER A 225 -9.06 12.31 4.80
CA SER A 225 -8.31 11.42 3.91
C SER A 225 -8.94 11.45 2.53
N THR A 226 -8.36 12.20 1.59
CA THR A 226 -8.64 12.05 0.15
C THR A 226 -7.90 10.80 -0.34
N ALA A 227 -8.62 9.69 -0.48
CA ALA A 227 -8.21 8.75 -1.50
C ALA A 227 -8.20 9.50 -2.85
N PRO A 228 -7.23 9.25 -3.75
CA PRO A 228 -7.20 9.91 -5.04
C PRO A 228 -8.47 9.57 -5.82
N ASN A 229 -9.27 10.58 -6.18
CA ASN A 229 -10.45 10.42 -7.02
C ASN A 229 -10.10 10.85 -8.45
N PRO A 230 -9.62 9.95 -9.31
CA PRO A 230 -9.30 10.33 -10.68
C PRO A 230 -10.59 10.72 -11.45
N PRO A 231 -10.53 11.64 -12.43
CA PRO A 231 -11.70 12.07 -13.17
C PRO A 231 -12.47 10.92 -13.84
N VAL A 232 -13.80 10.97 -13.92
CA VAL A 232 -14.63 9.99 -14.62
C VAL A 232 -14.95 10.49 -16.03
N ILE A 233 -14.82 9.60 -17.03
CA ILE A 233 -15.08 9.91 -18.44
C ILE A 233 -16.24 9.08 -18.98
N GLU A 234 -17.20 9.72 -19.64
CA GLU A 234 -18.27 9.06 -20.39
C GLU A 234 -18.40 9.64 -21.80
N PHE A 235 -18.34 8.82 -22.84
CA PHE A 235 -18.47 9.34 -24.21
C PHE A 235 -19.93 9.71 -24.51
N ILE A 236 -20.12 10.87 -25.15
CA ILE A 236 -21.43 11.33 -25.64
C ILE A 236 -21.55 11.07 -27.14
N SER A 237 -20.47 11.24 -27.91
CA SER A 237 -20.43 11.02 -29.36
C SER A 237 -18.98 10.79 -29.81
N PRO A 238 -18.75 9.98 -30.87
CA PRO A 238 -19.73 9.13 -31.54
C PRO A 238 -20.06 7.88 -30.70
N ASP A 239 -21.15 7.20 -31.02
CA ASP A 239 -21.49 5.92 -30.37
C ASP A 239 -20.40 4.87 -30.66
N ALA A 240 -20.10 4.04 -29.67
CA ALA A 240 -19.16 2.92 -29.82
C ALA A 240 -19.64 1.98 -30.94
N GLY A 241 -18.74 1.64 -31.86
CA GLY A 241 -19.01 0.77 -33.02
C GLY A 241 -19.67 1.47 -34.21
N SER A 242 -19.97 2.77 -34.13
CA SER A 242 -20.55 3.52 -35.25
C SER A 242 -19.65 3.49 -36.50
N SER A 243 -20.29 3.53 -37.68
CA SER A 243 -19.59 3.55 -38.97
C SER A 243 -19.70 4.93 -39.61
N HIS A 244 -18.57 5.44 -40.10
CA HIS A 244 -18.44 6.74 -40.76
C HIS A 244 -17.69 6.59 -42.08
N GLN A 245 -17.90 7.49 -43.03
CA GLN A 245 -17.20 7.49 -44.31
C GLN A 245 -15.86 8.20 -44.19
N LYS A 246 -14.88 7.74 -44.97
CA LYS A 246 -13.62 8.46 -45.15
C LYS A 246 -13.89 9.88 -45.70
N GLY A 247 -13.44 10.89 -44.96
CA GLY A 247 -13.69 12.30 -45.23
C GLY A 247 -14.79 12.93 -44.35
N ASP A 248 -15.52 12.15 -43.56
CA ASP A 248 -16.50 12.68 -42.61
C ASP A 248 -15.81 13.45 -41.48
N THR A 249 -16.45 14.54 -41.06
CA THR A 249 -16.12 15.25 -39.81
C THR A 249 -16.99 14.67 -38.69
N ILE A 250 -16.34 14.04 -37.72
CA ILE A 250 -16.95 13.35 -36.58
C ILE A 250 -16.69 14.20 -35.34
N THR A 251 -17.75 14.59 -34.63
CA THR A 251 -17.63 15.27 -33.34
C THR A 251 -17.42 14.25 -32.23
N ILE A 252 -16.23 14.29 -31.62
CA ILE A 252 -15.85 13.55 -30.43
C ILE A 252 -16.25 14.39 -29.22
N SER A 253 -17.12 13.90 -28.36
CA SER A 253 -17.52 14.58 -27.13
C SER A 253 -17.65 13.59 -25.97
N ALA A 254 -17.37 14.07 -24.76
CA ALA A 254 -17.47 13.30 -23.54
C ALA A 254 -18.00 14.16 -22.39
N ASN A 255 -18.74 13.54 -21.49
CA ASN A 255 -18.98 14.07 -20.16
C ASN A 255 -17.78 13.69 -19.30
N VAL A 256 -17.14 14.69 -18.68
CA VAL A 256 -16.02 14.46 -17.77
C VAL A 256 -16.38 15.12 -16.45
N SER A 257 -16.45 14.32 -15.40
CA SER A 257 -16.77 14.77 -14.05
C SER A 257 -15.66 14.39 -13.12
N ASP A 258 -15.41 15.25 -12.15
CA ASP A 258 -14.37 15.07 -11.15
C ASP A 258 -15.01 15.26 -9.77
N ALA A 259 -14.64 14.42 -8.80
CA ALA A 259 -15.37 14.31 -7.53
C ALA A 259 -15.02 15.43 -6.54
N ASP A 260 -13.81 15.95 -6.66
CA ASP A 260 -13.18 17.04 -5.90
C ASP A 260 -13.33 18.40 -6.61
N ASP A 261 -13.78 18.41 -7.87
CA ASP A 261 -14.02 19.58 -8.72
C ASP A 261 -12.73 20.34 -9.08
N ASP A 262 -11.63 19.62 -9.30
CA ASP A 262 -10.29 20.16 -9.58
C ASP A 262 -9.74 19.78 -10.98
N LEU A 263 -10.60 19.22 -11.84
CA LEU A 263 -10.28 18.88 -13.23
C LEU A 263 -9.51 20.00 -13.98
N THR A 264 -8.36 19.64 -14.56
CA THR A 264 -7.49 20.60 -15.28
C THR A 264 -7.55 20.47 -16.78
N THR A 265 -7.43 19.25 -17.31
CA THR A 265 -7.27 19.06 -18.75
C THR A 265 -8.05 17.85 -19.27
N VAL A 266 -8.62 18.01 -20.46
CA VAL A 266 -9.27 16.92 -21.22
C VAL A 266 -8.66 16.87 -22.63
N LYS A 267 -8.17 15.71 -23.04
CA LYS A 267 -7.56 15.47 -24.36
C LYS A 267 -8.31 14.39 -25.12
N PHE A 268 -8.49 14.59 -26.41
CA PHE A 268 -9.04 13.57 -27.32
C PHE A 268 -7.98 13.11 -28.32
N PHE A 269 -7.96 11.81 -28.61
CA PHE A 269 -7.04 11.17 -29.54
C PHE A 269 -7.80 10.30 -30.54
N ALA A 270 -7.25 10.14 -31.73
CA ALA A 270 -7.67 9.16 -32.72
C ALA A 270 -6.43 8.35 -33.17
N ASN A 271 -6.43 7.03 -32.97
CA ASN A 271 -5.29 6.14 -33.22
C ASN A 271 -3.97 6.69 -32.61
N ASP A 272 -4.04 7.10 -31.34
CA ASP A 272 -2.96 7.72 -30.55
C ASP A 272 -2.45 9.08 -31.05
N ALA A 273 -2.97 9.62 -32.15
CA ALA A 273 -2.73 11.00 -32.56
C ALA A 273 -3.66 11.96 -31.82
N GLU A 274 -3.10 12.98 -31.16
CA GLU A 274 -3.88 14.00 -30.46
C GLU A 274 -4.73 14.78 -31.47
N VAL A 275 -6.04 14.79 -31.24
CA VAL A 275 -7.02 15.58 -32.00
C VAL A 275 -7.06 16.98 -31.42
N CYS A 276 -7.17 17.09 -30.10
CA CYS A 276 -7.23 18.37 -29.38
C CYS A 276 -6.95 18.19 -27.88
N GLN A 277 -6.69 19.33 -27.22
CA GLN A 277 -6.60 19.48 -25.77
C GLN A 277 -7.47 20.66 -25.33
N LEU A 278 -8.25 20.46 -24.27
CA LEU A 278 -9.18 21.42 -23.69
C LEU A 278 -8.77 21.73 -22.24
N ASP A 279 -8.88 23.00 -21.85
CA ASP A 279 -8.67 23.49 -20.49
C ASP A 279 -10.01 23.40 -19.74
N ALA A 280 -10.10 22.50 -18.77
CA ALA A 280 -11.32 22.26 -18.01
C ALA A 280 -11.69 23.41 -17.07
N LYS A 281 -10.75 24.33 -16.78
CA LYS A 281 -11.05 25.57 -16.06
C LYS A 281 -11.73 26.61 -16.95
N ALA A 282 -11.67 26.45 -18.28
CA ALA A 282 -12.20 27.39 -19.25
C ALA A 282 -13.54 26.93 -19.88
N THR A 283 -13.82 25.63 -19.91
CA THR A 283 -15.04 25.05 -20.51
C THR A 283 -15.48 23.77 -19.80
N GLN A 284 -16.80 23.56 -19.71
CA GLN A 284 -17.41 22.29 -19.28
C GLN A 284 -17.98 21.48 -20.45
N ASP A 285 -18.00 22.06 -21.65
CA ASP A 285 -18.41 21.38 -22.88
C ASP A 285 -17.18 20.77 -23.56
N PHE A 286 -16.88 19.50 -23.26
CA PHE A 286 -15.72 18.80 -23.82
C PHE A 286 -16.06 18.16 -25.16
N SER A 287 -15.73 18.85 -26.26
CA SER A 287 -15.95 18.34 -27.61
C SER A 287 -14.93 18.84 -28.63
N CYS A 288 -14.61 18.00 -29.62
CA CYS A 288 -13.71 18.31 -30.72
C CYS A 288 -14.13 17.60 -32.01
N ASP A 289 -14.00 18.30 -33.14
CA ASP A 289 -14.24 17.73 -34.47
C ASP A 289 -12.97 17.04 -34.99
N TRP A 290 -13.13 15.82 -35.49
CA TRP A 290 -12.08 15.01 -36.08
C TRP A 290 -12.48 14.55 -37.48
N THR A 291 -11.59 14.69 -38.47
CA THR A 291 -11.85 14.21 -39.84
C THR A 291 -11.16 12.88 -40.10
N ALA A 292 -11.93 11.87 -40.51
CA ALA A 292 -11.42 10.53 -40.76
C ALA A 292 -10.67 10.45 -42.12
N HIS A 293 -9.35 10.22 -42.08
CA HIS A 293 -8.52 10.19 -43.30
C HIS A 293 -8.16 8.78 -43.80
N THR A 294 -8.23 7.78 -42.93
CA THR A 294 -7.84 6.39 -43.21
C THR A 294 -9.02 5.47 -42.97
N ALA A 295 -9.36 4.65 -43.97
CA ALA A 295 -10.33 3.58 -43.81
C ALA A 295 -9.78 2.47 -42.91
N GLY A 296 -10.65 1.83 -42.14
CA GLY A 296 -10.32 0.82 -41.14
C GLY A 296 -10.92 1.14 -39.77
N SER A 297 -10.66 0.26 -38.82
CA SER A 297 -10.99 0.47 -37.41
C SER A 297 -10.17 1.63 -36.85
N THR A 298 -10.84 2.61 -36.22
CA THR A 298 -10.20 3.74 -35.53
C THR A 298 -10.56 3.70 -34.06
N THR A 299 -9.56 3.75 -33.18
CA THR A 299 -9.76 3.90 -31.73
C THR A 299 -9.76 5.38 -31.37
N LEU A 300 -10.85 5.85 -30.77
CA LEU A 300 -10.95 7.17 -30.17
C LEU A 300 -10.69 7.05 -28.66
N ARG A 301 -9.80 7.87 -28.11
CA ARG A 301 -9.47 7.90 -26.69
C ARG A 301 -9.68 9.29 -26.11
N ALA A 302 -10.32 9.35 -24.94
CA ALA A 302 -10.37 10.52 -24.10
C ALA A 302 -9.44 10.32 -22.89
N GLU A 303 -8.71 11.36 -22.52
CA GLU A 303 -7.82 11.41 -21.36
C GLU A 303 -8.17 12.66 -20.54
N ALA A 304 -8.42 12.50 -19.25
CA ALA A 304 -8.75 13.58 -18.34
C ALA A 304 -7.75 13.59 -17.17
N GLN A 305 -7.34 14.78 -16.73
CA GLN A 305 -6.38 14.97 -15.64
C GLN A 305 -6.81 16.12 -14.72
N ASP A 306 -6.60 15.94 -13.42
CA ASP A 306 -6.91 16.89 -12.32
C ASP A 306 -5.71 17.81 -11.97
N ASP A 307 -5.82 18.61 -10.91
CA ASP A 307 -4.75 19.51 -10.42
C ASP A 307 -3.63 18.74 -9.68
N GLU A 308 -3.94 17.53 -9.21
CA GLU A 308 -3.11 16.57 -8.48
C GLU A 308 -2.33 15.62 -9.42
N GLN A 309 -2.55 15.73 -10.73
CA GLN A 309 -1.96 14.95 -11.82
C GLN A 309 -2.47 13.50 -11.96
N HIS A 310 -3.53 13.08 -11.28
CA HIS A 310 -4.18 11.82 -11.59
C HIS A 310 -4.79 11.89 -13.00
N THR A 311 -4.81 10.75 -13.67
CA THR A 311 -5.19 10.69 -15.09
C THR A 311 -6.11 9.52 -15.33
N SER A 312 -7.28 9.79 -15.91
CA SER A 312 -8.23 8.78 -16.37
C SER A 312 -8.24 8.67 -17.89
N ARG A 313 -8.49 7.46 -18.39
CA ARG A 313 -8.54 7.18 -19.83
C ARG A 313 -9.73 6.30 -20.16
N LYS A 314 -10.47 6.67 -21.20
CA LYS A 314 -11.53 5.83 -21.78
C LYS A 314 -11.38 5.79 -23.30
N SER A 315 -11.67 4.64 -23.91
CA SER A 315 -11.57 4.47 -25.35
C SER A 315 -12.83 3.82 -25.93
N LEU A 316 -13.17 4.17 -27.16
CA LEU A 316 -14.15 3.47 -27.98
C LEU A 316 -13.59 3.22 -29.38
N THR A 317 -14.18 2.28 -30.09
CA THR A 317 -13.78 1.98 -31.48
C THR A 317 -14.90 2.36 -32.42
N ILE A 318 -14.56 2.97 -33.56
CA ILE A 318 -15.46 3.24 -34.68
C ILE A 318 -14.88 2.66 -35.97
N THR A 319 -15.72 2.45 -36.97
CA THR A 319 -15.29 1.97 -38.29
C THR A 319 -15.31 3.11 -39.30
N VAL A 320 -14.20 3.34 -39.99
CA VAL A 320 -14.15 4.24 -41.15
C VAL A 320 -14.16 3.39 -42.41
N THR A 321 -15.18 3.52 -43.25
CA THR A 321 -15.26 2.79 -44.52
C THR A 321 -14.67 3.61 -45.66
N ASP A 322 -13.98 2.94 -46.59
CA ASP A 322 -13.54 3.56 -47.85
C ASP A 322 -14.72 3.53 -48.83
N THR A 323 -14.83 4.53 -49.69
CA THR A 323 -15.76 4.49 -50.82
C THR A 323 -15.16 3.62 -51.93
N GLY A 324 -15.19 2.31 -51.72
CA GLY A 324 -14.62 1.32 -52.65
C GLY A 324 -15.62 0.92 -53.75
N THR A 325 -15.45 1.43 -54.96
CA THR A 325 -16.05 0.85 -56.18
C THR A 325 -15.27 -0.41 -56.58
N SER A 326 -15.80 -1.61 -56.35
CA SER A 326 -15.16 -2.88 -56.78
C SER A 326 -15.70 -3.35 -58.14
N CYS A 327 -14.82 -3.56 -59.12
CA CYS A 327 -15.18 -4.01 -60.48
C CYS A 327 -15.07 -5.55 -60.66
N GLY A 328 -15.34 -6.33 -59.61
CA GLY A 328 -15.17 -7.80 -59.62
C GLY A 328 -13.71 -8.25 -59.80
N ASP A 329 -13.50 -9.41 -60.44
CA ASP A 329 -12.19 -10.06 -60.67
C ASP A 329 -11.38 -9.47 -61.84
N ILE A 330 -11.83 -8.36 -62.45
CA ILE A 330 -11.16 -7.76 -63.60
C ILE A 330 -9.93 -6.96 -63.12
N PRO A 331 -8.71 -7.30 -63.60
CA PRO A 331 -7.47 -6.69 -63.10
C PRO A 331 -7.36 -5.20 -63.47
N GLN A 332 -6.72 -4.42 -62.60
CA GLN A 332 -6.33 -3.03 -62.88
C GLN A 332 -5.35 -2.97 -64.06
N TYR A 333 -5.51 -1.98 -64.95
CA TYR A 333 -4.58 -1.74 -66.05
C TYR A 333 -3.16 -1.41 -65.54
N GLU A 334 -2.14 -2.02 -66.17
CA GLU A 334 -0.73 -1.81 -65.89
C GLU A 334 0.06 -1.53 -67.18
N ASP A 335 0.92 -0.50 -67.14
CA ASP A 335 1.79 -0.14 -68.26
C ASP A 335 2.87 -1.21 -68.52
N GLY A 336 3.06 -1.55 -69.79
CA GLY A 336 4.06 -2.50 -70.26
C GLY A 336 3.58 -3.95 -70.30
N VAL A 337 2.38 -4.25 -69.82
CA VAL A 337 1.80 -5.61 -69.83
C VAL A 337 1.25 -5.95 -71.22
N PRO A 338 1.66 -7.07 -71.86
CA PRO A 338 1.21 -7.41 -73.20
C PRO A 338 -0.21 -8.02 -73.19
N TYR A 339 -1.23 -7.16 -73.19
CA TYR A 339 -2.64 -7.56 -73.34
C TYR A 339 -2.95 -8.11 -74.74
N LYS A 340 -3.76 -9.17 -74.78
CA LYS A 340 -4.32 -9.76 -75.99
C LYS A 340 -5.66 -9.12 -76.31
N VAL A 341 -6.10 -9.26 -77.56
CA VAL A 341 -7.45 -8.84 -77.95
C VAL A 341 -8.46 -9.59 -77.08
N ASP A 342 -9.48 -8.86 -76.62
CA ASP A 342 -10.53 -9.27 -75.69
C ASP A 342 -10.10 -9.39 -74.21
N ASP A 343 -8.84 -9.15 -73.86
CA ASP A 343 -8.45 -9.02 -72.44
C ASP A 343 -9.14 -7.77 -71.84
N GLU A 344 -9.70 -7.92 -70.64
CA GLU A 344 -10.40 -6.86 -69.92
C GLU A 344 -9.55 -6.32 -68.77
N VAL A 345 -9.54 -5.00 -68.62
CA VAL A 345 -8.88 -4.30 -67.52
C VAL A 345 -9.75 -3.19 -66.98
N THR A 346 -9.52 -2.81 -65.73
CA THR A 346 -10.17 -1.66 -65.12
C THR A 346 -9.25 -0.45 -65.14
N ASN A 347 -9.81 0.72 -65.43
CA ASN A 347 -9.13 1.99 -65.20
C ASN A 347 -10.17 3.12 -64.97
N ILE A 348 -9.89 4.05 -64.05
CA ILE A 348 -10.75 5.23 -63.80
C ILE A 348 -12.25 4.87 -63.64
N GLY A 349 -12.56 3.76 -62.95
CA GLY A 349 -13.94 3.34 -62.67
C GLY A 349 -14.73 2.75 -63.85
N ASN A 350 -14.07 2.43 -64.97
CA ASN A 350 -14.68 1.73 -66.11
C ASN A 350 -13.89 0.48 -66.50
N ILE A 351 -14.55 -0.41 -67.24
CA ILE A 351 -13.99 -1.65 -67.80
C ILE A 351 -13.69 -1.42 -69.28
N TYR A 352 -12.45 -1.75 -69.68
CA TYR A 352 -11.98 -1.63 -71.04
C TYR A 352 -11.54 -2.99 -71.59
N SER A 353 -11.97 -3.29 -72.81
CA SER A 353 -11.57 -4.49 -73.53
C SER A 353 -10.58 -4.14 -74.63
N CYS A 354 -9.44 -4.85 -74.66
CA CYS A 354 -8.37 -4.61 -75.61
C CYS A 354 -8.81 -4.97 -77.04
N THR A 355 -8.66 -4.05 -78.00
CA THR A 355 -9.02 -4.28 -79.40
C THR A 355 -7.82 -4.50 -80.31
N VAL A 356 -6.63 -4.09 -79.89
CA VAL A 356 -5.38 -4.19 -80.68
C VAL A 356 -4.24 -4.74 -79.83
N ALA A 357 -3.99 -6.05 -79.97
CA ALA A 357 -2.88 -6.73 -79.28
C ALA A 357 -1.54 -6.04 -79.54
N GLY A 358 -0.77 -5.82 -78.46
CA GLY A 358 0.53 -5.14 -78.50
C GLY A 358 0.47 -3.61 -78.43
N TRP A 359 -0.70 -2.98 -78.59
CA TRP A 359 -0.89 -1.54 -78.35
C TRP A 359 -1.46 -1.27 -76.96
N CYS A 360 -2.37 -2.14 -76.53
CA CYS A 360 -3.07 -2.05 -75.24
C CYS A 360 -2.11 -1.90 -74.04
N GLY A 361 -0.95 -2.54 -74.07
CA GLY A 361 0.06 -2.45 -73.00
C GLY A 361 0.98 -1.23 -73.04
N ASN A 362 0.80 -0.31 -73.98
CA ASN A 362 1.69 0.83 -74.14
C ASN A 362 1.05 2.10 -73.54
N PRO A 363 1.77 2.85 -72.68
CA PRO A 363 1.24 4.04 -71.97
C PRO A 363 0.63 5.12 -72.85
N VAL A 364 0.94 5.16 -74.15
CA VAL A 364 0.31 6.10 -75.09
C VAL A 364 -1.21 5.84 -75.20
N TRP A 365 -1.62 4.60 -75.00
CA TRP A 365 -2.99 4.12 -75.10
C TRP A 365 -3.59 3.70 -73.76
N THR A 366 -3.10 4.22 -72.63
CA THR A 366 -3.66 3.93 -71.31
C THR A 366 -5.19 4.11 -71.33
N PRO A 367 -5.98 3.06 -71.06
CA PRO A 367 -7.43 3.09 -71.25
C PRO A 367 -8.08 4.19 -70.41
N GLY A 368 -8.96 5.00 -71.01
CA GLY A 368 -9.66 6.10 -70.32
C GLY A 368 -8.88 7.42 -70.21
N THR A 369 -7.53 7.43 -70.23
CA THR A 369 -6.71 8.66 -70.13
C THR A 369 -5.90 8.99 -71.37
N GLY A 370 -5.33 8.00 -72.06
CA GLY A 370 -4.35 8.21 -73.13
C GLY A 370 -3.09 8.96 -72.69
N HIS A 371 -2.25 9.33 -73.66
CA HIS A 371 -1.08 10.19 -73.41
C HIS A 371 -1.52 11.66 -73.15
N PRO A 372 -0.80 12.44 -72.32
CA PRO A 372 -1.14 13.86 -72.08
C PRO A 372 -1.26 14.72 -73.34
N ASP A 373 -0.43 14.47 -74.36
CA ASP A 373 -0.50 15.17 -75.66
C ASP A 373 -1.60 14.62 -76.59
N TYR A 374 -2.13 13.43 -76.30
CA TYR A 374 -3.12 12.71 -77.13
C TYR A 374 -4.14 11.98 -76.24
N PRO A 375 -5.01 12.70 -75.52
CA PRO A 375 -5.88 12.13 -74.49
C PRO A 375 -6.96 11.18 -75.05
N ASP A 376 -7.24 11.24 -76.35
CA ASP A 376 -8.19 10.34 -77.01
C ASP A 376 -7.54 9.10 -77.64
N ALA A 377 -6.19 9.00 -77.62
CA ALA A 377 -5.47 7.93 -78.31
C ALA A 377 -5.91 6.54 -77.84
N TRP A 378 -6.27 6.38 -76.56
CA TRP A 378 -6.69 5.11 -75.98
C TRP A 378 -7.85 4.43 -76.73
N LYS A 379 -8.74 5.20 -77.37
CA LYS A 379 -9.87 4.69 -78.17
C LYS A 379 -9.43 3.90 -79.40
N ASP A 380 -8.18 4.07 -79.83
CA ASP A 380 -7.60 3.32 -80.94
C ASP A 380 -7.18 1.89 -80.54
N ALA A 381 -7.01 1.60 -79.24
CA ALA A 381 -6.55 0.31 -78.73
C ALA A 381 -7.54 -0.36 -77.75
N TRP A 382 -8.54 0.37 -77.25
CA TRP A 382 -9.48 -0.09 -76.24
C TRP A 382 -10.92 0.28 -76.58
N ASN A 383 -11.86 -0.63 -76.29
CA ASN A 383 -13.28 -0.32 -76.20
C ASN A 383 -13.67 -0.20 -74.73
N GLU A 384 -14.41 0.86 -74.37
CA GLU A 384 -15.12 0.90 -73.09
C GLU A 384 -16.32 -0.06 -73.19
N VAL A 385 -16.33 -1.10 -72.37
CA VAL A 385 -17.32 -2.21 -72.45
C VAL A 385 -18.29 -2.22 -71.28
N GLY A 386 -17.98 -1.47 -70.22
CA GLY A 386 -18.86 -1.29 -69.08
C GLY A 386 -18.33 -0.21 -68.16
N GLN A 387 -19.21 0.34 -67.34
CA GLN A 387 -18.79 1.02 -66.13
C GLN A 387 -18.65 -0.05 -65.05
N CYS A 388 -17.79 0.17 -64.06
CA CYS A 388 -17.80 -0.71 -62.91
C CYS A 388 -19.19 -0.65 -62.28
N ASP A 389 -19.87 -1.80 -62.24
CA ASP A 389 -21.20 -1.94 -61.65
C ASP A 389 -21.07 -1.69 -60.15
N PRO A 390 -21.71 -0.65 -59.59
CA PRO A 390 -21.72 -0.46 -58.17
C PRO A 390 -22.72 -1.44 -57.58
N ASN A 391 -22.50 -2.76 -57.71
CA ASN A 391 -23.39 -3.76 -57.11
C ASN A 391 -23.42 -3.46 -55.60
N PRO A 392 -24.44 -2.73 -55.13
CA PRO A 392 -24.45 -2.24 -53.78
C PRO A 392 -24.76 -3.46 -52.95
N VAL A 393 -23.81 -3.87 -52.09
CA VAL A 393 -24.03 -5.01 -51.22
C VAL A 393 -25.39 -4.89 -50.51
N PRO A 394 -26.08 -6.02 -50.23
CA PRO A 394 -27.37 -5.99 -49.57
C PRO A 394 -27.37 -5.10 -48.32
N VAL A 395 -28.46 -4.38 -48.07
CA VAL A 395 -28.65 -3.69 -46.79
C VAL A 395 -29.33 -4.66 -45.83
N VAL A 396 -28.70 -4.92 -44.69
CA VAL A 396 -29.21 -5.85 -43.67
C VAL A 396 -29.37 -5.14 -42.33
N LYS A 397 -30.57 -5.26 -41.73
CA LYS A 397 -30.90 -4.66 -40.44
C LYS A 397 -31.66 -5.64 -39.56
N VAL A 398 -31.05 -6.06 -38.47
CA VAL A 398 -31.69 -6.93 -37.48
C VAL A 398 -32.67 -6.11 -36.63
N GLN A 399 -33.91 -6.58 -36.54
CA GLN A 399 -34.99 -5.98 -35.74
C GLN A 399 -35.17 -6.70 -34.40
N SER A 400 -34.88 -8.00 -34.37
CA SER A 400 -34.90 -8.82 -33.15
C SER A 400 -34.05 -10.07 -33.39
N PRO A 401 -33.32 -10.58 -32.39
CA PRO A 401 -33.17 -10.05 -31.03
C PRO A 401 -32.36 -8.74 -30.96
N GLN A 402 -32.52 -8.01 -29.85
CA GLN A 402 -31.75 -6.79 -29.52
C GLN A 402 -30.42 -7.16 -28.85
N ASP A 403 -29.45 -6.23 -28.85
CA ASP A 403 -28.17 -6.45 -28.18
C ASP A 403 -28.35 -6.60 -26.66
N GLY A 404 -27.69 -7.62 -26.11
CA GLY A 404 -27.82 -8.02 -24.71
C GLY A 404 -29.10 -8.78 -24.36
N GLN A 405 -29.98 -9.09 -25.32
CA GLN A 405 -31.27 -9.73 -25.03
C GLN A 405 -31.12 -11.10 -24.37
N LYS A 406 -31.96 -11.34 -23.35
CA LYS A 406 -32.11 -12.63 -22.65
C LYS A 406 -33.03 -13.57 -23.44
N ILE A 407 -32.60 -14.81 -23.63
CA ILE A 407 -33.37 -15.89 -24.26
C ILE A 407 -33.35 -17.12 -23.35
N ALA A 408 -34.47 -17.81 -23.20
CA ALA A 408 -34.53 -19.03 -22.39
C ALA A 408 -33.75 -20.18 -23.07
N PRO A 409 -32.95 -20.97 -22.32
CA PRO A 409 -32.24 -22.11 -22.85
C PRO A 409 -33.19 -23.22 -23.30
N ASN A 410 -32.72 -24.04 -24.22
CA ASN A 410 -33.42 -25.20 -24.77
C ASN A 410 -34.76 -24.86 -25.47
N GLN A 411 -34.95 -23.60 -25.90
CA GLN A 411 -36.09 -23.16 -26.69
C GLN A 411 -35.61 -22.49 -27.99
N ALA A 412 -36.32 -22.74 -29.09
CA ALA A 412 -36.08 -22.04 -30.34
C ALA A 412 -36.55 -20.58 -30.22
N PHE A 413 -35.92 -19.67 -30.96
CA PHE A 413 -36.27 -18.25 -30.99
C PHE A 413 -36.18 -17.72 -32.41
N ASP A 414 -36.89 -16.62 -32.70
CA ASP A 414 -36.90 -16.02 -34.03
C ASP A 414 -35.91 -14.86 -34.14
N VAL A 415 -35.22 -14.79 -35.27
CA VAL A 415 -34.44 -13.63 -35.71
C VAL A 415 -35.24 -12.94 -36.80
N VAL A 416 -35.62 -11.69 -36.55
CA VAL A 416 -36.35 -10.85 -37.50
C VAL A 416 -35.35 -9.87 -38.10
N VAL A 417 -35.21 -9.89 -39.42
CA VAL A 417 -34.24 -9.07 -40.16
C VAL A 417 -34.90 -8.49 -41.40
N ASP A 418 -34.69 -7.20 -41.62
CA ASP A 418 -35.00 -6.56 -42.91
C ASP A 418 -33.75 -6.63 -43.79
N ALA A 419 -33.89 -7.25 -44.96
CA ALA A 419 -32.80 -7.34 -45.93
C ALA A 419 -33.31 -6.90 -47.30
N THR A 420 -32.65 -5.90 -47.87
CA THR A 420 -32.99 -5.34 -49.19
C THR A 420 -31.76 -5.29 -50.08
N ASP A 421 -31.97 -5.46 -51.37
CA ASP A 421 -30.94 -5.34 -52.40
C ASP A 421 -31.54 -4.60 -53.61
N ASP A 422 -30.71 -4.04 -54.49
CA ASP A 422 -31.20 -3.36 -55.69
C ASP A 422 -31.69 -4.35 -56.77
N THR A 423 -31.20 -5.60 -56.69
CA THR A 423 -31.63 -6.72 -57.52
C THR A 423 -32.51 -7.69 -56.75
N GLU A 424 -31.92 -8.61 -55.99
CA GLU A 424 -32.61 -9.61 -55.18
C GLU A 424 -31.70 -10.10 -54.04
N VAL A 425 -32.25 -10.23 -52.82
CA VAL A 425 -31.57 -10.95 -51.73
C VAL A 425 -31.79 -12.45 -51.95
N ALA A 426 -30.75 -13.16 -52.39
CA ALA A 426 -30.80 -14.60 -52.65
C ALA A 426 -30.90 -15.44 -51.37
N ARG A 427 -30.24 -15.02 -50.28
CA ARG A 427 -30.40 -15.65 -48.96
C ARG A 427 -29.96 -14.77 -47.81
N VAL A 428 -30.46 -15.07 -46.62
CA VAL A 428 -29.99 -14.52 -45.35
C VAL A 428 -29.56 -15.67 -44.43
N ASP A 429 -28.30 -15.62 -44.01
CA ASP A 429 -27.69 -16.57 -43.08
C ASP A 429 -27.63 -15.96 -41.67
N VAL A 430 -28.07 -16.73 -40.67
CA VAL A 430 -27.96 -16.40 -39.26
C VAL A 430 -26.87 -17.27 -38.65
N GLN A 431 -25.87 -16.62 -38.04
CA GLN A 431 -24.75 -17.27 -37.38
C GLN A 431 -24.78 -17.04 -35.88
N LEU A 432 -24.40 -18.07 -35.11
CA LEU A 432 -24.06 -17.95 -33.70
C LEU A 432 -22.60 -18.36 -33.52
N ASN A 433 -21.78 -17.51 -32.91
CA ASN A 433 -20.34 -17.73 -32.71
C ASN A 433 -19.61 -18.11 -34.02
N GLY A 434 -19.99 -17.47 -35.13
CA GLY A 434 -19.43 -17.72 -36.46
C GLY A 434 -19.90 -19.00 -37.18
N GLN A 435 -20.82 -19.77 -36.58
CA GLN A 435 -21.42 -20.93 -37.24
C GLN A 435 -22.83 -20.62 -37.75
N VAL A 436 -23.11 -20.90 -39.02
CA VAL A 436 -24.46 -20.78 -39.59
C VAL A 436 -25.40 -21.77 -38.90
N VAL A 437 -26.36 -21.25 -38.15
CA VAL A 437 -27.35 -22.03 -37.39
C VAL A 437 -28.71 -22.08 -38.08
N ALA A 438 -29.00 -21.11 -38.94
CA ALA A 438 -30.21 -21.06 -39.75
C ALA A 438 -29.97 -20.23 -41.02
N THR A 439 -30.72 -20.52 -42.08
CA THR A 439 -30.69 -19.82 -43.37
C THR A 439 -32.11 -19.68 -43.89
N SER A 440 -32.43 -18.55 -44.54
CA SER A 440 -33.65 -18.40 -45.32
C SER A 440 -33.35 -17.81 -46.70
N GLY A 441 -33.92 -18.41 -47.75
CA GLY A 441 -33.87 -17.87 -49.12
C GLY A 441 -35.16 -17.19 -49.56
N THR A 442 -36.14 -17.03 -48.65
CA THR A 442 -37.43 -16.42 -48.97
C THR A 442 -37.89 -15.50 -47.83
N PRO A 443 -38.26 -14.24 -48.11
CA PRO A 443 -38.76 -13.34 -47.10
C PRO A 443 -40.12 -13.81 -46.58
N SER A 444 -40.39 -13.55 -45.30
CA SER A 444 -41.66 -13.89 -44.64
C SER A 444 -42.76 -12.90 -45.00
N GLN A 445 -42.42 -11.62 -45.15
CA GLN A 445 -43.34 -10.56 -45.60
C GLN A 445 -42.56 -9.37 -46.14
N GLY A 446 -42.80 -8.98 -47.41
CA GLY A 446 -42.06 -7.87 -48.02
C GLY A 446 -40.55 -8.17 -48.04
N ASP A 447 -39.76 -7.28 -47.47
CA ASP A 447 -38.30 -7.40 -47.36
C ASP A 447 -37.85 -7.96 -45.99
N THR A 448 -38.81 -8.39 -45.16
CA THR A 448 -38.57 -8.91 -43.82
C THR A 448 -38.48 -10.43 -43.84
N TYR A 449 -37.41 -10.97 -43.24
CA TYR A 449 -37.17 -12.38 -42.99
C TYR A 449 -37.37 -12.67 -41.51
N THR A 450 -38.22 -13.66 -41.20
CA THR A 450 -38.32 -14.25 -39.85
C THR A 450 -37.69 -15.63 -39.90
N ILE A 451 -36.52 -15.77 -39.26
CA ILE A 451 -35.68 -16.96 -39.31
C ILE A 451 -35.64 -17.60 -37.93
N THR A 452 -36.24 -18.78 -37.78
CA THR A 452 -36.25 -19.50 -36.50
C THR A 452 -34.90 -20.18 -36.27
N VAL A 453 -34.20 -19.75 -35.22
CA VAL A 453 -32.95 -20.34 -34.75
C VAL A 453 -33.28 -21.54 -33.84
N PRO A 454 -32.65 -22.72 -34.05
CA PRO A 454 -32.85 -23.89 -33.20
C PRO A 454 -32.48 -23.63 -31.74
N ALA A 455 -33.08 -24.41 -30.84
CA ALA A 455 -32.81 -24.35 -29.40
C ALA A 455 -31.32 -24.47 -29.08
N GLN A 456 -30.83 -23.55 -28.24
CA GLN A 456 -29.44 -23.49 -27.78
C GLN A 456 -29.33 -23.78 -26.29
N VAL A 457 -28.15 -24.23 -25.86
CA VAL A 457 -27.85 -24.46 -24.44
C VAL A 457 -27.47 -23.15 -23.73
N GLU A 458 -27.45 -23.16 -22.40
CA GLU A 458 -27.06 -22.00 -21.60
C GLU A 458 -25.65 -21.49 -21.97
N GLY A 459 -25.50 -20.18 -22.19
CA GLY A 459 -24.25 -19.56 -22.61
C GLY A 459 -24.41 -18.17 -23.21
N GLN A 460 -23.27 -17.51 -23.47
CA GLN A 460 -23.20 -16.28 -24.27
C GLN A 460 -22.94 -16.64 -25.73
N TYR A 461 -23.62 -15.96 -26.64
CA TYR A 461 -23.50 -16.17 -28.07
C TYR A 461 -23.40 -14.84 -28.81
N THR A 462 -22.51 -14.76 -29.78
CA THR A 462 -22.49 -13.65 -30.74
C THR A 462 -23.35 -14.02 -31.94
N LEU A 463 -24.44 -13.29 -32.13
CA LEU A 463 -25.33 -13.37 -33.29
C LEU A 463 -24.81 -12.47 -34.41
N THR A 464 -24.59 -13.07 -35.57
CA THR A 464 -24.23 -12.37 -36.81
C THR A 464 -25.27 -12.70 -37.87
N VAL A 465 -25.72 -11.72 -38.66
CA VAL A 465 -26.65 -11.94 -39.77
C VAL A 465 -26.03 -11.44 -41.06
N ILE A 466 -26.00 -12.30 -42.09
CA ILE A 466 -25.36 -12.02 -43.37
C ILE A 466 -26.40 -12.18 -44.48
N ALA A 467 -26.64 -11.13 -45.26
CA ALA A 467 -27.46 -11.18 -46.46
C ALA A 467 -26.56 -11.33 -47.70
N TYR A 468 -26.99 -12.17 -48.65
CA TYR A 468 -26.33 -12.41 -49.93
C TYR A 468 -27.28 -12.05 -51.07
N ASP A 469 -26.78 -11.38 -52.10
CA ASP A 469 -27.53 -11.12 -53.33
C ASP A 469 -27.47 -12.32 -54.31
N ASP A 470 -28.15 -12.19 -55.45
CA ASP A 470 -28.17 -13.19 -56.53
C ASP A 470 -26.89 -13.20 -57.40
N GLN A 471 -25.99 -12.24 -57.17
CA GLN A 471 -24.72 -12.05 -57.87
C GLN A 471 -23.50 -12.50 -57.04
N GLY A 472 -23.72 -12.93 -55.80
CA GLY A 472 -22.73 -13.44 -54.86
C GLY A 472 -22.10 -12.41 -53.92
N ALA A 473 -22.51 -11.13 -53.94
CA ALA A 473 -22.07 -10.16 -52.94
C ALA A 473 -22.83 -10.35 -51.63
N SER A 474 -22.25 -9.84 -50.53
CA SER A 474 -22.81 -10.03 -49.19
C SER A 474 -22.55 -8.85 -48.28
N ALA A 475 -23.48 -8.60 -47.37
CA ALA A 475 -23.32 -7.67 -46.27
C ALA A 475 -23.66 -8.33 -44.94
N GLU A 476 -22.93 -7.92 -43.90
CA GLU A 476 -23.10 -8.38 -42.54
C GLU A 476 -23.68 -7.27 -41.66
N ALA A 477 -24.66 -7.61 -40.82
CA ALA A 477 -25.17 -6.72 -39.80
C ALA A 477 -24.20 -6.63 -38.62
N ALA A 478 -24.24 -5.53 -37.86
CA ALA A 478 -23.48 -5.41 -36.62
C ALA A 478 -23.73 -6.64 -35.71
N PRO A 479 -22.68 -7.29 -35.18
CA PRO A 479 -22.85 -8.42 -34.28
C PRO A 479 -23.64 -8.05 -33.03
N ILE A 480 -24.51 -8.96 -32.58
CA ILE A 480 -25.39 -8.79 -31.42
C ILE A 480 -25.01 -9.83 -30.37
N SER A 481 -24.78 -9.41 -29.12
CA SER A 481 -24.51 -10.31 -28.01
C SER A 481 -25.81 -10.84 -27.42
N LEU A 482 -25.97 -12.17 -27.38
CA LEU A 482 -27.13 -12.85 -26.81
C LEU A 482 -26.76 -13.62 -25.56
N ALA A 483 -27.61 -13.52 -24.55
CA ALA A 483 -27.51 -14.31 -23.34
C ALA A 483 -28.61 -15.37 -23.31
N ILE A 484 -28.20 -16.63 -23.43
CA ILE A 484 -29.12 -17.76 -23.31
C ILE A 484 -29.03 -18.28 -21.90
N THR A 485 -29.97 -17.92 -21.04
CA THR A 485 -30.01 -18.31 -19.62
C THR A 485 -31.42 -18.12 -19.04
N ASP A 486 -31.76 -18.91 -18.02
CA ASP A 486 -32.96 -18.70 -17.21
C ASP A 486 -32.72 -17.73 -16.05
N LYS A 487 -31.45 -17.38 -15.76
CA LYS A 487 -31.09 -16.52 -14.63
C LYS A 487 -31.34 -15.05 -14.95
N ASP A 488 -32.08 -14.35 -14.09
CA ASP A 488 -32.35 -12.91 -14.21
C ASP A 488 -31.20 -12.05 -13.69
N LEU A 489 -30.36 -12.62 -12.83
CA LEU A 489 -29.16 -11.99 -12.28
C LEU A 489 -28.00 -12.98 -12.34
N VAL A 490 -26.88 -12.54 -12.90
CA VAL A 490 -25.63 -13.31 -12.96
C VAL A 490 -24.51 -12.52 -12.31
N VAL A 491 -23.65 -13.23 -11.58
CA VAL A 491 -22.41 -12.68 -11.01
C VAL A 491 -21.31 -13.73 -11.13
N SER A 492 -20.12 -13.30 -11.52
CA SER A 492 -18.93 -14.14 -11.61
C SER A 492 -17.76 -13.43 -10.94
N LEU A 493 -16.99 -14.18 -10.17
CA LEU A 493 -15.74 -13.72 -9.61
C LEU A 493 -14.63 -13.97 -10.64
N SER A 494 -13.95 -12.91 -11.08
CA SER A 494 -12.84 -12.98 -12.04
C SER A 494 -11.47 -12.99 -11.35
N SER A 495 -11.39 -12.46 -10.13
CA SER A 495 -10.23 -12.54 -9.24
C SER A 495 -10.67 -12.60 -7.77
N PRO A 496 -9.97 -13.34 -6.88
CA PRO A 496 -8.83 -14.20 -7.15
C PRO A 496 -9.24 -15.51 -7.84
N VAL A 497 -8.33 -16.08 -8.63
CA VAL A 497 -8.53 -17.40 -9.25
C VAL A 497 -8.51 -18.50 -8.18
N ASP A 498 -9.39 -19.50 -8.29
CA ASP A 498 -9.43 -20.63 -7.34
C ASP A 498 -8.08 -21.35 -7.28
N GLY A 499 -7.58 -21.59 -6.07
CA GLY A 499 -6.27 -22.17 -5.79
C GLY A 499 -5.11 -21.19 -5.68
N SER A 500 -5.33 -19.88 -5.90
CA SER A 500 -4.27 -18.86 -5.81
C SER A 500 -3.65 -18.78 -4.42
N SER A 501 -2.37 -18.42 -4.34
CA SER A 501 -1.68 -18.19 -3.08
C SER A 501 -1.09 -16.79 -2.99
N TYR A 502 -1.22 -16.17 -1.82
CA TYR A 502 -0.73 -14.83 -1.50
C TYR A 502 0.14 -14.89 -0.24
N PHE A 503 0.80 -13.79 0.11
CA PHE A 503 1.50 -13.65 1.39
C PHE A 503 0.78 -12.67 2.30
N GLU A 504 0.88 -12.91 3.60
CA GLU A 504 0.29 -12.03 4.63
C GLU A 504 0.72 -10.57 4.44
N GLY A 505 -0.24 -9.65 4.61
CA GLY A 505 -0.04 -8.21 4.42
C GLY A 505 -0.10 -7.73 2.96
N ARG A 506 -0.23 -8.62 1.97
CA ARG A 506 -0.44 -8.24 0.57
C ARG A 506 -1.89 -7.82 0.32
N ALA A 507 -2.06 -6.83 -0.56
CA ALA A 507 -3.33 -6.55 -1.18
C ALA A 507 -3.73 -7.73 -2.08
N ILE A 508 -4.97 -8.21 -1.92
CA ILE A 508 -5.55 -9.26 -2.77
C ILE A 508 -6.63 -8.59 -3.61
N SER A 509 -6.38 -8.45 -4.91
CA SER A 509 -7.35 -7.90 -5.85
C SER A 509 -8.53 -8.86 -6.02
N ILE A 510 -9.72 -8.41 -5.61
CA ILE A 510 -10.97 -9.14 -5.75
C ILE A 510 -11.82 -8.42 -6.78
N LYS A 511 -12.19 -9.12 -7.86
CA LYS A 511 -12.91 -8.54 -9.00
C LYS A 511 -14.10 -9.40 -9.36
N ALA A 512 -15.21 -8.76 -9.69
CA ALA A 512 -16.42 -9.46 -10.09
C ALA A 512 -17.14 -8.77 -11.25
N ASP A 513 -17.71 -9.58 -12.12
CA ASP A 513 -18.63 -9.14 -13.17
C ASP A 513 -20.05 -9.46 -12.73
N ALA A 514 -20.95 -8.49 -12.79
CA ALA A 514 -22.37 -8.71 -12.51
C ALA A 514 -23.21 -8.13 -13.65
N LYS A 515 -24.26 -8.87 -14.04
CA LYS A 515 -25.21 -8.45 -15.07
C LYS A 515 -26.62 -8.83 -14.67
N SER A 516 -27.54 -7.88 -14.81
CA SER A 516 -28.96 -8.06 -14.56
C SER A 516 -29.73 -7.97 -15.87
N TYR A 517 -30.71 -8.84 -16.03
CA TYR A 517 -31.67 -8.83 -17.14
C TYR A 517 -33.03 -8.25 -16.71
N GLU A 518 -33.22 -7.97 -15.42
CA GLU A 518 -34.40 -7.35 -14.84
C GLU A 518 -33.99 -6.26 -13.82
N GLY A 519 -34.00 -5.00 -14.24
CA GLY A 519 -33.49 -3.87 -13.45
C GLY A 519 -31.97 -3.75 -13.48
N ASP A 520 -31.43 -2.72 -12.83
CA ASP A 520 -30.00 -2.41 -12.79
C ASP A 520 -29.32 -3.04 -11.58
N ILE A 521 -28.03 -3.35 -11.70
CA ILE A 521 -27.24 -3.80 -10.55
C ILE A 521 -27.16 -2.65 -9.55
N THR A 522 -27.55 -2.92 -8.31
CA THR A 522 -27.50 -1.97 -7.18
C THR A 522 -26.19 -2.10 -6.41
N SER A 523 -25.63 -3.31 -6.30
CA SER A 523 -24.36 -3.53 -5.61
C SER A 523 -23.79 -4.92 -5.85
N VAL A 524 -22.48 -5.07 -5.67
CA VAL A 524 -21.76 -6.33 -5.52
C VAL A 524 -20.98 -6.35 -4.20
N SER A 525 -21.32 -7.28 -3.32
CA SER A 525 -20.57 -7.52 -2.08
C SER A 525 -19.50 -8.58 -2.27
N PHE A 526 -18.27 -8.31 -1.84
CA PHE A 526 -17.18 -9.28 -1.74
C PHE A 526 -17.16 -9.91 -0.35
N ILE A 527 -17.11 -11.24 -0.29
CA ILE A 527 -17.31 -12.01 0.94
C ILE A 527 -16.16 -13.00 1.11
N ALA A 528 -15.53 -13.03 2.29
CA ALA A 528 -14.49 -13.99 2.66
C ALA A 528 -14.92 -14.80 3.89
N ASN A 529 -14.89 -16.14 3.78
CA ASN A 529 -15.30 -17.06 4.85
C ASN A 529 -16.70 -16.76 5.44
N GLY A 530 -17.59 -16.19 4.62
CA GLY A 530 -18.95 -15.80 5.02
C GLY A 530 -19.09 -14.38 5.58
N ASN A 531 -18.00 -13.64 5.78
CA ASN A 531 -18.01 -12.25 6.22
C ASN A 531 -17.90 -11.31 5.01
N GLU A 532 -18.75 -10.29 4.93
CA GLU A 532 -18.65 -9.23 3.92
C GLU A 532 -17.40 -8.39 4.18
N LEU A 533 -16.50 -8.33 3.20
CA LEU A 533 -15.29 -7.51 3.24
C LEU A 533 -15.59 -6.08 2.78
N PHE A 534 -16.30 -5.98 1.66
CA PHE A 534 -16.62 -4.72 1.02
C PHE A 534 -17.87 -4.86 0.16
N LYS A 535 -18.59 -3.76 -0.01
CA LYS A 535 -19.76 -3.68 -0.87
C LYS A 535 -19.56 -2.55 -1.86
N ASP A 536 -19.37 -2.92 -3.10
CA ASP A 536 -19.20 -2.01 -4.21
C ASP A 536 -20.56 -1.70 -4.85
N THR A 537 -20.81 -0.44 -5.17
CA THR A 537 -22.05 0.02 -5.81
C THR A 537 -21.84 0.51 -7.24
N GLU A 538 -20.60 0.58 -7.71
CA GLU A 538 -20.25 1.13 -9.02
C GLU A 538 -19.43 0.12 -9.83
N ALA A 539 -19.68 0.05 -11.14
CA ALA A 539 -18.94 -0.86 -12.02
C ALA A 539 -17.74 -0.12 -12.67
N PRO A 540 -16.58 -0.78 -12.88
CA PRO A 540 -16.29 -2.19 -12.65
C PRO A 540 -16.20 -2.53 -11.15
N TYR A 541 -16.79 -3.66 -10.75
CA TYR A 541 -16.85 -4.04 -9.32
C TYR A 541 -15.52 -4.63 -8.88
N GLU A 542 -14.81 -3.89 -8.04
CA GLU A 542 -13.45 -4.24 -7.62
C GLU A 542 -13.22 -3.91 -6.14
N TYR A 543 -12.36 -4.70 -5.49
CA TYR A 543 -11.94 -4.45 -4.11
C TYR A 543 -10.52 -4.95 -3.89
N GLU A 544 -9.66 -4.08 -3.38
CA GLU A 544 -8.33 -4.45 -2.91
C GLU A 544 -8.39 -4.86 -1.44
N TRP A 545 -8.32 -6.16 -1.17
CA TRP A 545 -8.35 -6.67 0.18
C TRP A 545 -6.97 -6.57 0.85
N LEU A 546 -6.80 -5.55 1.70
CA LEU A 546 -5.59 -5.30 2.46
C LEU A 546 -5.55 -6.10 3.77
N GLY A 547 -4.35 -6.50 4.20
CA GLY A 547 -4.12 -7.06 5.54
C GLY A 547 -4.64 -8.48 5.75
N ALA A 548 -4.87 -9.25 4.68
CA ALA A 548 -5.24 -10.66 4.79
C ALA A 548 -4.18 -11.42 5.61
N GLN A 549 -4.62 -12.06 6.69
CA GLN A 549 -3.76 -12.81 7.60
C GLN A 549 -3.40 -14.18 7.02
N LYS A 550 -2.37 -14.83 7.55
CA LYS A 550 -2.08 -16.23 7.18
C LYS A 550 -3.32 -17.13 7.36
N GLY A 551 -3.70 -17.85 6.32
CA GLY A 551 -4.84 -18.76 6.38
C GLY A 551 -5.38 -19.21 5.02
N ALA A 552 -6.38 -20.09 5.04
CA ALA A 552 -7.16 -20.42 3.86
C ALA A 552 -8.47 -19.62 3.86
N TYR A 553 -8.83 -19.06 2.70
CA TYR A 553 -10.03 -18.24 2.55
C TYR A 553 -10.89 -18.70 1.39
N ALA A 554 -12.20 -18.77 1.63
CA ALA A 554 -13.22 -18.99 0.63
C ALA A 554 -13.85 -17.64 0.24
N ILE A 555 -13.55 -17.16 -0.96
CA ILE A 555 -13.97 -15.86 -1.50
C ILE A 555 -15.15 -16.03 -2.45
N MET A 556 -16.15 -15.15 -2.34
CA MET A 556 -17.33 -15.09 -3.22
C MET A 556 -17.73 -13.64 -3.48
N ALA A 557 -18.45 -13.40 -4.56
CA ALA A 557 -19.15 -12.15 -4.84
C ALA A 557 -20.68 -12.36 -4.78
N LYS A 558 -21.42 -11.40 -4.26
CA LYS A 558 -22.89 -11.39 -4.19
C LYS A 558 -23.44 -10.14 -4.84
N ALA A 559 -24.17 -10.28 -5.93
CA ALA A 559 -24.84 -9.15 -6.60
C ALA A 559 -26.28 -8.98 -6.13
N VAL A 560 -26.76 -7.74 -6.11
CA VAL A 560 -28.16 -7.35 -5.86
C VAL A 560 -28.61 -6.34 -6.92
N ASN A 561 -29.84 -6.44 -7.43
CA ASN A 561 -30.40 -5.49 -8.41
C ASN A 561 -31.61 -4.70 -7.88
N THR A 562 -32.08 -3.73 -8.65
CA THR A 562 -33.23 -2.87 -8.27
C THR A 562 -34.57 -3.62 -8.19
N ALA A 563 -34.65 -4.82 -8.76
CA ALA A 563 -35.76 -5.76 -8.57
C ALA A 563 -35.65 -6.58 -7.26
N SER A 564 -34.67 -6.28 -6.40
CA SER A 564 -34.40 -6.97 -5.14
C SER A 564 -34.06 -8.46 -5.30
N GLN A 565 -33.58 -8.86 -6.48
CA GLN A 565 -33.04 -10.20 -6.73
C GLN A 565 -31.59 -10.25 -6.24
N GLU A 566 -31.17 -11.42 -5.76
CA GLU A 566 -29.82 -11.66 -5.28
C GLU A 566 -29.21 -12.89 -5.97
N GLN A 567 -27.91 -12.84 -6.26
CA GLN A 567 -27.16 -13.98 -6.80
C GLN A 567 -25.74 -14.02 -6.22
N THR A 568 -25.19 -15.22 -6.08
CA THR A 568 -23.78 -15.43 -5.64
C THR A 568 -22.94 -16.10 -6.73
N SER A 569 -21.65 -15.77 -6.76
CA SER A 569 -20.68 -16.39 -7.65
C SER A 569 -20.30 -17.80 -7.18
N ALA A 570 -19.55 -18.52 -8.01
CA ALA A 570 -18.78 -19.66 -7.51
C ALA A 570 -17.75 -19.20 -6.47
N THR A 571 -17.41 -20.09 -5.54
CA THR A 571 -16.39 -19.85 -4.50
C THR A 571 -14.99 -20.03 -5.08
N SER A 572 -14.09 -19.10 -4.77
CA SER A 572 -12.64 -19.19 -5.01
C SER A 572 -11.91 -19.44 -3.69
N ASN A 573 -11.19 -20.54 -3.60
CA ASN A 573 -10.41 -20.91 -2.42
C ASN A 573 -8.97 -20.47 -2.59
N ILE A 574 -8.49 -19.57 -1.73
CA ILE A 574 -7.12 -19.06 -1.77
C ILE A 574 -6.35 -19.39 -0.50
N THR A 575 -5.02 -19.37 -0.57
CA THR A 575 -4.13 -19.56 0.59
C THR A 575 -3.26 -18.35 0.80
N VAL A 576 -3.36 -17.71 1.96
CA VAL A 576 -2.41 -16.69 2.41
C VAL A 576 -1.33 -17.36 3.27
N LYS A 577 -0.10 -17.33 2.78
CA LYS A 577 1.09 -17.86 3.44
C LYS A 577 1.65 -16.81 4.38
N GLU A 578 2.30 -17.28 5.43
CA GLU A 578 3.14 -16.43 6.27
C GLU A 578 4.28 -15.87 5.40
N SER A 579 4.54 -14.57 5.47
CA SER A 579 5.81 -14.04 4.99
C SER A 579 6.88 -14.62 5.91
N THR A 580 7.81 -15.43 5.39
CA THR A 580 8.89 -16.01 6.19
C THR A 580 9.94 -14.94 6.50
N GLY A 581 9.57 -13.94 7.30
CA GLY A 581 10.50 -13.07 8.03
C GLY A 581 10.73 -13.69 9.40
N GLY A 582 11.90 -14.29 9.63
CA GLY A 582 12.32 -14.72 10.98
C GLY A 582 12.99 -16.09 11.11
N GLY A 583 13.10 -16.89 10.05
CA GLY A 583 13.58 -18.29 10.20
C GLY A 583 15.09 -18.52 10.24
N GLY A 584 15.92 -17.54 9.87
CA GLY A 584 17.37 -17.77 9.68
C GLY A 584 18.23 -17.31 10.85
N LEU A 585 18.18 -16.02 11.18
CA LEU A 585 19.23 -15.43 12.01
C LEU A 585 18.93 -15.42 13.52
N VAL A 586 17.67 -15.25 13.94
CA VAL A 586 17.32 -15.09 15.37
C VAL A 586 17.70 -16.35 16.17
N ASP A 587 17.32 -17.52 15.64
CA ASP A 587 17.53 -18.81 16.31
C ASP A 587 18.84 -19.50 15.93
N ASN A 588 19.64 -18.93 15.03
CA ASN A 588 20.91 -19.51 14.63
C ASN A 588 22.01 -19.16 15.65
N PRO A 589 22.56 -20.14 16.38
CA PRO A 589 23.63 -19.89 17.35
C PRO A 589 24.99 -19.64 16.69
N ASP A 590 25.14 -19.89 15.39
CA ASP A 590 26.38 -19.86 14.63
C ASP A 590 26.28 -18.91 13.42
N ARG A 591 25.80 -17.69 13.67
CA ARG A 591 25.50 -16.71 12.61
C ARG A 591 26.74 -16.40 11.77
N SER A 592 26.56 -16.36 10.46
CA SER A 592 27.55 -15.85 9.52
C SER A 592 26.99 -14.62 8.81
N ILE A 593 27.50 -13.44 9.19
CA ILE A 593 26.97 -12.15 8.74
C ILE A 593 28.04 -11.40 7.95
N SER A 594 27.66 -10.63 6.93
CA SER A 594 28.55 -9.65 6.33
C SER A 594 27.86 -8.30 6.16
N TYR A 595 28.59 -7.23 6.39
CA TYR A 595 28.23 -5.95 5.79
C TYR A 595 28.27 -6.06 4.26
N LEU A 596 27.37 -5.36 3.59
CA LEU A 596 27.27 -5.30 2.14
C LEU A 596 27.18 -3.83 1.72
N THR A 597 28.27 -3.31 1.16
CA THR A 597 28.33 -1.92 0.73
C THR A 597 27.78 -1.76 -0.69
N SER A 598 27.06 -0.66 -0.93
CA SER A 598 26.58 -0.30 -2.28
C SER A 598 27.72 -0.09 -3.29
N TRP A 599 28.86 0.45 -2.83
CA TRP A 599 30.03 0.65 -3.67
C TRP A 599 30.83 -0.65 -3.79
N GLY A 600 31.02 -1.09 -5.03
CA GLY A 600 31.80 -2.29 -5.38
C GLY A 600 30.99 -3.55 -5.72
N LEU A 601 29.67 -3.39 -5.91
CA LEU A 601 28.76 -4.41 -6.47
C LEU A 601 28.80 -4.49 -8.01
N ASN A 602 29.97 -4.26 -8.62
CA ASN A 602 30.10 -4.27 -10.09
C ASN A 602 29.92 -5.68 -10.68
N ASP A 603 30.33 -6.71 -9.95
CA ASP A 603 30.19 -8.14 -10.29
C ASP A 603 29.29 -8.83 -9.26
N TYR A 604 28.10 -8.26 -9.01
CA TYR A 604 27.22 -8.71 -7.93
C TYR A 604 26.74 -10.15 -8.10
N GLU A 605 26.76 -10.73 -9.30
CA GLU A 605 26.37 -12.14 -9.46
C GLU A 605 27.31 -13.08 -8.70
N GLN A 606 28.56 -12.67 -8.43
CA GLN A 606 29.47 -13.44 -7.58
C GLN A 606 28.98 -13.52 -6.12
N LEU A 607 28.22 -12.54 -5.66
CA LEU A 607 27.61 -12.52 -4.33
C LEU A 607 26.66 -13.72 -4.13
N PHE A 608 26.03 -14.22 -5.19
CA PHE A 608 25.11 -15.36 -5.12
C PHE A 608 25.80 -16.69 -4.76
N ASN A 609 27.13 -16.74 -4.78
CA ASN A 609 27.92 -17.88 -4.29
C ASN A 609 28.23 -17.80 -2.78
N SER A 610 27.80 -16.72 -2.11
CA SER A 610 28.01 -16.53 -0.67
C SER A 610 27.08 -17.42 0.15
N GLU A 611 27.64 -18.09 1.16
CA GLU A 611 26.91 -19.01 2.04
C GLU A 611 26.46 -18.35 3.36
N GLY A 612 26.52 -17.02 3.43
CA GLY A 612 26.19 -16.25 4.63
C GLY A 612 24.71 -16.31 5.00
N ASP A 613 24.44 -16.34 6.30
CA ASP A 613 23.10 -16.34 6.87
C ASP A 613 22.46 -14.94 6.84
N GLY A 614 23.26 -13.87 6.90
CA GLY A 614 22.78 -12.50 6.97
C GLY A 614 23.65 -11.46 6.27
N TYR A 615 23.01 -10.43 5.72
CA TYR A 615 23.68 -9.32 5.06
C TYR A 615 23.15 -7.99 5.59
N LEU A 616 24.07 -7.13 6.05
CA LEU A 616 23.76 -5.79 6.53
C LEU A 616 23.98 -4.81 5.38
N LEU A 617 22.89 -4.31 4.79
CA LEU A 617 22.92 -3.30 3.74
C LEU A 617 23.39 -1.97 4.34
N SER A 618 24.50 -1.44 3.84
CA SER A 618 25.19 -0.36 4.52
C SER A 618 25.47 0.85 3.63
N PHE A 619 25.20 2.07 4.08
CA PHE A 619 24.59 2.49 5.36
C PHE A 619 23.26 3.21 5.18
N GLY A 620 22.37 3.02 6.15
CA GLY A 620 21.14 3.76 6.35
C GLY A 620 21.33 4.98 7.25
N LYS A 621 20.52 6.01 7.03
CA LYS A 621 20.37 7.19 7.88
C LYS A 621 18.91 7.61 7.98
N TRP A 622 18.60 8.40 8.99
CA TRP A 622 17.30 9.05 9.16
C TRP A 622 17.45 10.54 9.51
N ASP A 623 16.38 11.30 9.34
CA ASP A 623 16.21 12.64 9.91
C ASP A 623 15.19 12.65 11.06
N SER A 624 14.96 13.81 11.67
CA SER A 624 14.03 13.95 12.81
C SER A 624 12.55 13.79 12.44
N SER A 625 12.24 13.76 11.15
CA SER A 625 10.90 13.53 10.61
C SER A 625 10.66 12.06 10.25
N GLY A 626 11.66 11.20 10.47
CA GLY A 626 11.55 9.77 10.17
C GLY A 626 11.83 9.41 8.71
N ASN A 627 12.32 10.34 7.89
CA ASN A 627 12.66 10.02 6.51
C ASN A 627 13.90 9.14 6.47
N ILE A 628 13.77 7.93 5.93
CA ILE A 628 14.85 6.95 5.84
C ILE A 628 15.56 7.09 4.48
N THR A 629 16.89 7.09 4.48
CA THR A 629 17.70 7.03 3.25
C THR A 629 18.78 5.99 3.39
N ILE A 630 18.96 5.15 2.37
CA ILE A 630 20.00 4.12 2.31
C ILE A 630 20.99 4.48 1.20
N SER A 631 22.26 4.16 1.42
CA SER A 631 23.37 4.47 0.52
C SER A 631 23.09 4.05 -0.93
N ASP A 632 23.42 4.94 -1.87
CA ASP A 632 23.28 4.80 -3.32
C ASP A 632 21.93 4.21 -3.79
N GLY A 633 20.84 4.48 -3.06
CA GLY A 633 19.50 4.03 -3.42
C GLY A 633 19.33 2.50 -3.41
N MET A 634 20.11 1.76 -2.61
CA MET A 634 20.01 0.29 -2.52
C MET A 634 18.58 -0.21 -2.26
N LEU A 635 17.79 0.55 -1.51
CA LEU A 635 16.38 0.27 -1.20
C LEU A 635 15.42 1.27 -1.83
N THR A 636 15.83 1.96 -2.88
CA THR A 636 14.91 2.75 -3.70
C THR A 636 14.42 1.82 -4.82
N PRO A 637 13.12 1.45 -4.87
CA PRO A 637 12.59 0.69 -5.98
C PRO A 637 12.94 1.40 -7.30
N PRO A 638 13.65 0.74 -8.22
CA PRO A 638 14.12 1.36 -9.45
C PRO A 638 12.96 1.55 -10.43
N ASP A 639 13.03 2.62 -11.22
CA ASP A 639 12.19 2.77 -12.41
C ASP A 639 12.43 1.57 -13.32
N TYR A 640 11.35 0.85 -13.66
CA TYR A 640 11.46 -0.37 -14.45
C TYR A 640 12.04 -0.07 -15.83
N ASN A 641 13.08 -0.82 -16.19
CA ASN A 641 13.64 -0.81 -17.53
C ASN A 641 13.98 -2.24 -17.96
N PRO A 642 13.47 -2.70 -19.11
CA PRO A 642 13.60 -4.10 -19.54
C PRO A 642 15.04 -4.54 -19.80
N ASP A 643 15.93 -3.58 -20.11
CA ASP A 643 17.31 -3.84 -20.50
C ASP A 643 18.30 -3.62 -19.36
N TRP A 644 17.99 -2.72 -18.44
CA TRP A 644 18.92 -2.26 -17.41
C TRP A 644 18.18 -2.02 -16.08
N MET A 645 18.79 -2.49 -14.99
CA MET A 645 18.32 -2.24 -13.63
C MET A 645 19.56 -1.95 -12.75
N PRO A 646 19.45 -1.13 -11.68
CA PRO A 646 20.60 -0.80 -10.84
C PRO A 646 21.21 -2.04 -10.17
N THR A 647 22.52 -2.23 -10.35
CA THR A 647 23.24 -3.42 -9.83
C THR A 647 23.16 -3.52 -8.31
N GLN A 648 23.19 -2.38 -7.61
CA GLN A 648 23.11 -2.33 -6.15
C GLN A 648 21.77 -2.84 -5.64
N TYR A 649 20.68 -2.55 -6.36
CA TYR A 649 19.34 -3.02 -6.03
C TYR A 649 19.19 -4.51 -6.36
N LEU A 650 19.64 -4.93 -7.54
CA LEU A 650 19.58 -6.35 -7.96
C LEU A 650 20.36 -7.27 -7.03
N ALA A 651 21.51 -6.82 -6.52
CA ALA A 651 22.42 -7.61 -5.71
C ALA A 651 21.75 -8.24 -4.49
N TRP A 652 21.07 -7.44 -3.67
CA TRP A 652 20.45 -7.94 -2.45
C TRP A 652 19.07 -8.55 -2.74
N SER A 653 18.27 -7.92 -3.62
CA SER A 653 16.89 -8.34 -3.87
C SER A 653 16.83 -9.73 -4.51
N THR A 654 17.72 -9.99 -5.49
CA THR A 654 17.84 -11.30 -6.14
C THR A 654 18.42 -12.34 -5.19
N LEU A 655 19.44 -11.99 -4.40
CA LEU A 655 20.04 -12.91 -3.43
C LEU A 655 19.01 -13.39 -2.41
N LYS A 656 18.21 -12.47 -1.86
CA LYS A 656 17.14 -12.78 -0.90
C LYS A 656 16.02 -13.59 -1.54
N HIS A 657 15.63 -13.24 -2.76
CA HIS A 657 14.58 -13.96 -3.49
C HIS A 657 14.98 -15.41 -3.78
N ASP A 658 16.23 -15.63 -4.20
CA ASP A 658 16.71 -16.96 -4.56
C ASP A 658 17.07 -17.81 -3.34
N ASN A 659 17.15 -17.21 -2.16
CA ASN A 659 17.50 -17.88 -0.91
C ASN A 659 16.60 -17.39 0.25
N GLU A 660 15.45 -18.05 0.43
CA GLU A 660 14.44 -17.68 1.43
C GLU A 660 14.98 -17.62 2.88
N ASN A 661 16.03 -18.38 3.20
CA ASN A 661 16.64 -18.42 4.53
C ASN A 661 17.64 -17.28 4.81
N VAL A 662 18.09 -16.57 3.77
CA VAL A 662 19.01 -15.44 3.93
C VAL A 662 18.28 -14.28 4.58
N THR A 663 18.90 -13.66 5.58
CA THR A 663 18.35 -12.48 6.27
C THR A 663 18.96 -11.19 5.71
N MET A 664 18.12 -10.28 5.21
CA MET A 664 18.54 -8.95 4.76
C MET A 664 18.19 -7.91 5.82
N MET A 665 19.19 -7.21 6.34
CA MET A 665 19.00 -6.15 7.34
C MET A 665 19.59 -4.85 6.82
N VAL A 666 19.16 -3.72 7.38
CA VAL A 666 19.77 -2.42 7.09
C VAL A 666 20.55 -1.95 8.30
N ALA A 667 21.83 -1.63 8.12
CA ALA A 667 22.66 -1.04 9.17
C ALA A 667 22.55 0.48 9.16
N PHE A 668 22.03 1.04 10.24
CA PHE A 668 21.85 2.48 10.43
C PHE A 668 22.96 3.07 11.27
N GLY A 669 23.51 4.19 10.80
CA GLY A 669 24.58 4.90 11.50
C GLY A 669 25.94 4.58 10.92
N GLY A 670 26.77 3.93 11.74
CA GLY A 670 28.19 3.78 11.51
C GLY A 670 28.94 5.12 11.60
N GLN A 671 30.27 5.09 11.41
CA GLN A 671 31.12 6.28 11.50
C GLN A 671 30.64 7.46 10.64
N THR A 672 30.03 7.19 9.47
CA THR A 672 29.64 8.22 8.50
C THR A 672 28.36 8.96 8.90
N TYR A 673 27.43 8.28 9.59
CA TYR A 673 26.11 8.82 9.93
C TYR A 673 25.87 8.92 11.44
N GLU A 674 26.92 9.12 12.25
CA GLU A 674 26.82 9.31 13.71
C GLU A 674 25.81 10.41 14.11
N SER A 675 25.63 11.44 13.29
CA SER A 675 24.71 12.54 13.60
C SER A 675 23.24 12.11 13.74
N ILE A 676 22.83 10.97 13.17
CA ILE A 676 21.43 10.51 13.21
C ILE A 676 20.95 10.24 14.64
N TRP A 677 21.85 9.90 15.56
CA TRP A 677 21.52 9.64 16.96
C TRP A 677 21.00 10.89 17.69
N SER A 678 21.38 12.08 17.23
CA SER A 678 20.86 13.34 17.76
C SER A 678 19.43 13.67 17.28
N ALA A 679 19.01 13.07 16.16
CA ALA A 679 17.71 13.30 15.54
C ALA A 679 16.55 12.68 16.33
N ILE A 680 16.83 11.84 17.32
CA ILE A 680 15.85 11.10 18.13
C ILE A 680 15.72 11.67 19.56
N SER A 681 16.10 12.92 19.74
CA SER A 681 16.23 13.56 21.06
C SER A 681 14.90 13.94 21.72
N THR A 682 13.79 13.91 20.97
CA THR A 682 12.43 14.18 21.49
C THR A 682 11.53 12.95 21.31
N PRO A 683 10.48 12.79 22.14
CA PRO A 683 9.51 11.72 21.94
C PRO A 683 8.88 11.72 20.54
N GLN A 684 8.54 12.89 20.00
CA GLN A 684 7.92 13.04 18.68
C GLN A 684 8.85 12.59 17.55
N SER A 685 10.13 12.98 17.63
CA SER A 685 11.11 12.56 16.61
C SER A 685 11.43 11.07 16.70
N ARG A 686 11.43 10.48 17.91
CA ARG A 686 11.50 9.03 18.07
C ARG A 686 10.33 8.31 17.45
N GLU A 687 9.11 8.81 17.66
CA GLU A 687 7.92 8.22 17.06
C GLU A 687 8.00 8.26 15.54
N ALA A 688 8.37 9.41 14.96
CA ALA A 688 8.54 9.56 13.52
C ALA A 688 9.60 8.60 12.95
N VAL A 689 10.77 8.51 13.59
CA VAL A 689 11.83 7.57 13.17
C VAL A 689 11.39 6.12 13.33
N ALA A 690 10.71 5.77 14.42
CA ALA A 690 10.17 4.42 14.61
C ALA A 690 9.17 4.07 13.51
N THR A 691 8.25 4.97 13.16
CA THR A 691 7.29 4.79 12.07
C THR A 691 7.99 4.54 10.74
N GLY A 692 8.98 5.38 10.36
CA GLY A 692 9.72 5.19 9.11
C GLY A 692 10.51 3.87 9.05
N LEU A 693 11.08 3.43 10.18
CA LEU A 693 11.77 2.14 10.28
C LEU A 693 10.81 0.94 10.22
N VAL A 694 9.62 1.07 10.82
CA VAL A 694 8.55 0.06 10.75
C VAL A 694 8.03 -0.04 9.32
N GLU A 695 7.78 1.09 8.65
CA GLU A 695 7.38 1.12 7.25
C GLU A 695 8.42 0.44 6.36
N LEU A 696 9.71 0.73 6.56
CA LEU A 696 10.81 0.12 5.80
C LEU A 696 10.80 -1.42 5.86
N VAL A 697 10.64 -2.01 7.05
CA VAL A 697 10.66 -3.48 7.21
C VAL A 697 9.37 -4.14 6.71
N HIS A 698 8.28 -3.39 6.55
CA HIS A 698 7.03 -3.86 5.94
C HIS A 698 6.94 -3.54 4.44
N THR A 699 7.86 -2.73 3.90
CA THR A 699 7.86 -2.35 2.49
C THR A 699 8.19 -3.56 1.61
N PRO A 700 7.34 -3.90 0.63
CA PRO A 700 7.63 -4.93 -0.35
C PRO A 700 8.52 -4.38 -1.47
N PHE A 701 9.67 -5.00 -1.68
CA PHE A 701 10.61 -4.62 -2.74
C PHE A 701 10.49 -5.56 -3.94
N PRO A 702 10.17 -5.05 -5.15
CA PRO A 702 10.06 -5.88 -6.35
C PRO A 702 11.41 -6.51 -6.73
N VAL A 703 11.37 -7.75 -7.18
CA VAL A 703 12.55 -8.49 -7.64
C VAL A 703 12.46 -8.62 -9.15
N TYR A 704 13.47 -8.13 -9.85
CA TYR A 704 13.51 -8.19 -11.30
C TYR A 704 14.61 -9.13 -11.76
N LYS A 705 14.26 -10.11 -12.62
CA LYS A 705 15.22 -11.10 -13.14
C LYS A 705 15.11 -11.22 -14.65
N LYS A 706 16.25 -11.51 -15.29
CA LYS A 706 16.33 -11.90 -16.70
C LYS A 706 16.25 -13.41 -16.85
N ASN A 707 15.77 -13.86 -18.01
CA ASN A 707 15.68 -15.26 -18.41
C ASN A 707 14.81 -16.10 -17.47
N LEU A 708 13.76 -15.50 -16.91
CA LEU A 708 12.77 -16.21 -16.11
C LEU A 708 12.04 -17.25 -16.95
N LYS A 709 11.69 -18.37 -16.33
CA LYS A 709 10.70 -19.28 -16.92
C LYS A 709 9.30 -18.70 -16.77
N PRO A 710 8.34 -19.06 -17.64
CA PRO A 710 6.94 -18.61 -17.52
C PRO A 710 6.34 -18.81 -16.12
N GLU A 711 6.66 -19.93 -15.47
CA GLU A 711 6.19 -20.27 -14.13
C GLU A 711 6.89 -19.53 -12.97
N GLU A 712 7.98 -18.80 -13.26
CA GLU A 712 8.74 -18.02 -12.27
C GLU A 712 8.39 -16.52 -12.34
N MET A 713 7.50 -16.12 -13.25
CA MET A 713 7.06 -14.73 -13.38
C MET A 713 5.86 -14.48 -12.46
N GLU A 714 5.89 -13.35 -11.73
CA GLU A 714 4.74 -12.85 -11.00
C GLU A 714 4.14 -11.64 -11.72
N GLY A 715 2.81 -11.56 -11.77
CA GLY A 715 2.10 -10.46 -12.42
C GLY A 715 2.07 -10.56 -13.96
N GLU A 716 1.82 -9.42 -14.60
CA GLU A 716 1.75 -9.32 -16.06
C GLU A 716 3.14 -9.27 -16.70
N CYS A 717 3.21 -9.63 -17.98
CA CYS A 717 4.45 -9.50 -18.76
C CYS A 717 4.84 -8.01 -18.91
N LEU A 718 5.98 -7.63 -18.35
CA LEU A 718 6.47 -6.25 -18.34
C LEU A 718 7.23 -5.88 -19.62
N ALA A 719 7.66 -6.85 -20.42
CA ALA A 719 8.29 -6.61 -21.72
C ALA A 719 7.93 -7.68 -22.74
N SER A 720 7.39 -7.25 -23.87
CA SER A 720 6.92 -8.13 -24.95
C SER A 720 7.75 -7.98 -26.22
N LYS A 721 7.81 -9.05 -27.00
CA LYS A 721 8.35 -9.06 -28.36
C LYS A 721 7.35 -8.41 -29.33
N PRO A 722 7.76 -8.07 -30.56
CA PRO A 722 6.86 -7.50 -31.57
C PRO A 722 5.66 -8.37 -31.94
N ASP A 723 5.69 -9.67 -31.64
CA ASP A 723 4.60 -10.62 -31.85
C ASP A 723 3.61 -10.68 -30.68
N GLY A 724 3.78 -9.85 -29.64
CA GLY A 724 2.95 -9.81 -28.44
C GLY A 724 3.30 -10.87 -27.40
N SER A 725 4.24 -11.79 -27.68
CA SER A 725 4.69 -12.77 -26.70
C SER A 725 5.68 -12.17 -25.70
N CYS A 726 5.72 -12.69 -24.46
CA CYS A 726 6.62 -12.16 -23.44
C CYS A 726 8.11 -12.37 -23.80
N ASP A 727 8.91 -11.31 -23.63
CA ASP A 727 10.36 -11.36 -23.81
C ASP A 727 11.06 -11.70 -22.49
N TYR A 728 11.15 -13.00 -22.21
CA TYR A 728 11.84 -13.52 -21.04
C TYR A 728 13.33 -13.19 -21.00
N SER A 729 13.97 -12.75 -22.10
CA SER A 729 15.37 -12.33 -22.06
C SER A 729 15.58 -10.97 -21.36
N LYS A 730 14.49 -10.21 -21.18
CA LYS A 730 14.45 -8.93 -20.47
C LYS A 730 14.15 -9.14 -18.99
N TYR A 731 14.33 -8.08 -18.20
CA TYR A 731 13.89 -8.08 -16.81
C TYR A 731 12.36 -8.24 -16.76
N GLN A 732 11.89 -9.24 -16.02
CA GLN A 732 10.49 -9.42 -15.66
C GLN A 732 10.40 -9.46 -14.13
N LEU A 733 9.19 -9.24 -13.60
CA LEU A 733 8.93 -9.36 -12.17
C LEU A 733 8.98 -10.83 -11.76
N ALA A 734 9.92 -11.17 -10.88
CA ALA A 734 10.10 -12.51 -10.33
C ALA A 734 9.29 -12.71 -9.04
N GLY A 735 8.94 -11.61 -8.37
CA GLY A 735 8.28 -11.61 -7.08
C GLY A 735 8.72 -10.42 -6.25
N TYR A 736 8.63 -10.53 -4.93
CA TYR A 736 8.98 -9.46 -4.01
C TYR A 736 9.70 -9.99 -2.78
N VAL A 737 10.54 -9.15 -2.17
CA VAL A 737 11.25 -9.44 -0.92
C VAL A 737 11.04 -8.32 0.09
N HIS A 738 11.37 -8.57 1.36
CA HIS A 738 11.31 -7.56 2.43
C HIS A 738 12.67 -7.44 3.11
N ILE A 739 12.84 -6.35 3.83
CA ILE A 739 13.88 -6.25 4.87
C ILE A 739 13.42 -7.05 6.09
N ASP A 740 14.28 -7.95 6.54
CA ASP A 740 14.03 -8.87 7.65
C ASP A 740 14.38 -8.25 9.00
N GLY A 741 15.20 -7.20 9.01
CA GLY A 741 15.62 -6.58 10.25
C GLY A 741 16.40 -5.27 10.14
N LEU A 742 16.76 -4.76 11.30
CA LEU A 742 17.43 -3.48 11.48
C LEU A 742 18.66 -3.69 12.36
N ASP A 743 19.81 -3.21 11.90
CA ASP A 743 21.01 -3.12 12.71
C ASP A 743 21.26 -1.66 13.11
N PHE A 744 21.50 -1.43 14.38
CA PHE A 744 21.83 -0.11 14.92
C PHE A 744 23.34 -0.06 15.11
N ASP A 745 24.04 0.55 14.17
CA ASP A 745 25.49 0.65 14.18
C ASP A 745 25.94 1.90 14.94
N PHE A 746 25.95 1.78 16.28
CA PHE A 746 26.21 2.88 17.18
C PHE A 746 27.73 3.12 17.34
N GLU A 747 28.22 4.06 16.55
CA GLU A 747 29.62 4.48 16.54
C GLU A 747 29.79 5.95 16.96
N LYS A 748 29.97 6.21 18.26
CA LYS A 748 30.43 7.51 18.80
C LYS A 748 31.76 7.44 19.57
N ALA A 749 32.71 8.32 19.20
CA ALA A 749 34.02 8.43 19.84
C ALA A 749 33.96 8.88 21.32
N ALA A 750 32.90 9.61 21.69
CA ALA A 750 32.64 10.03 23.06
C ALA A 750 31.76 8.98 23.77
N ARG A 751 31.93 8.88 25.09
CA ARG A 751 31.06 8.07 25.95
C ARG A 751 29.60 8.47 25.73
N ILE A 752 28.72 7.48 25.59
CA ILE A 752 27.28 7.73 25.47
C ILE A 752 26.81 8.53 26.69
N THR A 753 26.05 9.59 26.46
CA THR A 753 25.47 10.36 27.57
C THR A 753 24.23 9.66 28.12
N ASP A 754 23.86 9.93 29.37
CA ASP A 754 22.63 9.37 29.96
C ASP A 754 21.39 9.66 29.09
N LYS A 755 21.34 10.86 28.50
CA LYS A 755 20.25 11.28 27.61
C LYS A 755 20.22 10.47 26.32
N GLU A 756 21.37 10.29 25.66
CA GLU A 756 21.46 9.48 24.44
C GLU A 756 21.14 8.01 24.71
N ASN A 757 21.58 7.49 25.86
CA ASN A 757 21.25 6.14 26.30
C ASN A 757 19.74 5.96 26.49
N GLN A 758 19.09 6.91 27.16
CA GLN A 758 17.63 6.93 27.34
C GLN A 758 16.89 7.06 26.00
N ASP A 759 17.35 7.93 25.12
CA ASP A 759 16.72 8.18 23.82
C ASP A 759 16.80 6.96 22.90
N LEU A 760 17.99 6.37 22.78
CA LEU A 760 18.18 5.17 21.97
C LEU A 760 17.41 3.99 22.57
N THR A 761 17.48 3.78 23.90
CA THR A 761 16.70 2.71 24.56
C THR A 761 15.19 2.88 24.30
N ALA A 762 14.67 4.11 24.39
CA ALA A 762 13.27 4.39 24.12
C ALA A 762 12.88 4.09 22.66
N LEU A 763 13.74 4.46 21.69
CA LEU A 763 13.52 4.14 20.28
C LEU A 763 13.49 2.62 20.05
N ILE A 764 14.46 1.87 20.59
CA ILE A 764 14.55 0.42 20.39
C ILE A 764 13.31 -0.29 20.94
N LYS A 765 12.87 0.10 22.14
CA LYS A 765 11.66 -0.47 22.75
C LYS A 765 10.41 -0.16 21.95
N LEU A 766 10.29 1.08 21.47
CA LEU A 766 9.19 1.50 20.62
C LEU A 766 9.14 0.71 19.30
N ILE A 767 10.30 0.49 18.67
CA ILE A 767 10.37 -0.34 17.45
C ILE A 767 9.99 -1.78 17.77
N ARG A 768 10.55 -2.37 18.84
CA ARG A 768 10.25 -3.75 19.24
C ARG A 768 8.76 -3.93 19.57
N GLU A 769 8.12 -2.95 20.19
CA GLU A 769 6.67 -2.93 20.42
C GLU A 769 5.89 -2.96 19.10
N LYS A 770 6.28 -2.14 18.12
CA LYS A 770 5.58 -2.03 16.83
C LYS A 770 5.80 -3.23 15.89
N VAL A 771 6.99 -3.83 15.87
CA VAL A 771 7.32 -4.96 14.96
C VAL A 771 7.22 -6.34 15.62
N GLY A 772 7.08 -6.39 16.95
CA GLY A 772 7.13 -7.63 17.72
C GLY A 772 8.42 -8.42 17.50
N ASN A 773 8.35 -9.74 17.64
CA ASN A 773 9.48 -10.66 17.42
C ASN A 773 9.57 -11.16 15.96
N THR A 774 8.82 -10.54 15.03
CA THR A 774 8.79 -10.96 13.62
C THR A 774 9.95 -10.39 12.81
N LYS A 775 10.62 -9.35 13.32
CA LYS A 775 11.76 -8.69 12.69
C LYS A 775 13.00 -8.77 13.58
N VAL A 776 14.15 -8.90 12.94
CA VAL A 776 15.45 -9.02 13.60
C VAL A 776 15.93 -7.63 14.00
N LEU A 777 16.31 -7.44 15.26
CA LEU A 777 17.00 -6.23 15.72
C LEU A 777 18.38 -6.61 16.25
N SER A 778 19.41 -5.92 15.77
CA SER A 778 20.77 -6.05 16.31
C SER A 778 21.40 -4.70 16.63
N LEU A 779 22.39 -4.73 17.53
CA LEU A 779 23.21 -3.57 17.88
C LEU A 779 24.66 -3.88 17.50
N THR A 780 25.23 -3.07 16.61
CA THR A 780 26.67 -3.08 16.31
C THR A 780 27.36 -1.96 17.09
N THR A 781 28.46 -2.29 17.77
CA THR A 781 29.21 -1.30 18.56
C THR A 781 30.68 -1.69 18.82
N TYR A 782 31.44 -0.80 19.46
CA TYR A 782 32.90 -0.79 19.53
C TYR A 782 33.57 -2.02 20.15
N HIS A 783 34.81 -2.32 19.72
CA HIS A 783 35.67 -3.34 20.34
C HIS A 783 35.82 -3.20 21.87
N VAL A 784 35.85 -1.98 22.41
CA VAL A 784 35.99 -1.68 23.84
C VAL A 784 34.68 -1.20 24.49
N GLY A 785 33.54 -1.35 23.80
CA GLY A 785 32.26 -0.78 24.24
C GLY A 785 31.76 -1.31 25.59
N ALA A 786 32.22 -2.50 25.99
CA ALA A 786 31.91 -3.13 27.26
C ALA A 786 33.11 -3.19 28.23
N ASP A 787 34.26 -2.57 27.92
CA ASP A 787 35.37 -2.56 28.86
C ASP A 787 35.00 -1.81 30.15
N PRO A 788 35.47 -2.26 31.33
CA PRO A 788 35.26 -1.54 32.58
C PRO A 788 35.65 -0.07 32.47
N VAL A 789 34.89 0.81 33.11
CA VAL A 789 35.11 2.27 33.05
C VAL A 789 36.53 2.63 33.56
N GLU A 790 37.05 1.85 34.49
CA GLU A 790 38.40 1.98 35.04
C GLU A 790 39.50 1.83 33.97
N CYS A 791 39.23 1.11 32.88
CA CYS A 791 40.13 0.98 31.72
C CYS A 791 40.36 2.32 31.01
N MET A 792 39.63 3.39 31.33
CA MET A 792 40.00 4.75 30.90
C MET A 792 41.33 5.22 31.52
N ASN A 793 41.72 4.68 32.66
CA ASN A 793 43.01 4.96 33.26
C ASN A 793 44.06 4.05 32.62
N ALA A 794 45.03 4.64 31.91
CA ALA A 794 46.12 3.92 31.24
C ALA A 794 47.03 3.09 32.18
N ASN A 795 46.82 3.14 33.50
CA ASN A 795 47.51 2.32 34.49
C ASN A 795 46.68 1.10 34.96
N VAL A 796 45.44 0.95 34.49
CA VAL A 796 44.56 -0.18 34.77
C VAL A 796 44.56 -1.09 33.54
N PHE A 797 44.91 -2.36 33.75
CA PHE A 797 45.00 -3.37 32.70
C PHE A 797 44.13 -4.60 32.99
N GLU A 798 43.55 -4.66 34.19
CA GLU A 798 42.71 -5.79 34.61
C GLU A 798 41.38 -5.72 33.86
N ASN A 799 41.06 -6.78 33.11
CA ASN A 799 39.86 -6.91 32.28
C ASN A 799 39.69 -5.82 31.18
N CYS A 800 40.77 -5.13 30.83
CA CYS A 800 40.79 -4.22 29.68
C CYS A 800 41.16 -5.00 28.42
N SER A 801 40.38 -4.85 27.36
CA SER A 801 40.60 -5.57 26.10
C SER A 801 41.69 -4.93 25.24
N TYR A 802 42.00 -3.65 25.46
CA TYR A 802 43.14 -2.98 24.84
C TYR A 802 44.39 -3.01 25.74
N VAL A 803 45.54 -3.35 25.16
CA VAL A 803 46.83 -3.43 25.88
C VAL A 803 47.97 -2.72 25.14
N GLU A 804 47.64 -1.91 24.14
CA GLU A 804 48.64 -1.22 23.34
C GLU A 804 49.40 -0.17 24.17
N PRO A 805 50.75 -0.15 24.16
CA PRO A 805 51.54 0.83 24.91
C PRO A 805 51.26 2.28 24.51
N SER A 806 50.80 2.50 23.28
CA SER A 806 50.38 3.80 22.74
C SER A 806 48.98 4.24 23.18
N GLY A 807 48.28 3.43 23.98
CA GLY A 807 46.91 3.66 24.41
C GLY A 807 45.87 3.06 23.46
N ARG A 808 44.58 3.24 23.79
CA ARG A 808 43.43 2.76 23.01
C ARG A 808 43.36 3.42 21.62
N SER A 809 42.70 2.74 20.68
CA SER A 809 42.40 3.28 19.35
C SER A 809 41.67 4.62 19.44
N SER A 810 41.78 5.49 18.44
CA SER A 810 40.91 6.68 18.35
C SER A 810 39.45 6.34 18.04
N HIS A 811 39.20 5.13 17.56
CA HIS A 811 37.88 4.60 17.22
C HIS A 811 37.34 3.76 18.39
N HIS A 812 36.88 4.39 19.45
CA HIS A 812 36.41 3.71 20.66
C HIS A 812 35.14 4.38 21.22
N GLY A 813 34.38 3.65 22.03
CA GLY A 813 33.22 4.16 22.78
C GLY A 813 32.93 3.27 23.97
N GLU A 814 31.87 3.58 24.73
CA GLU A 814 31.39 2.80 25.87
C GLU A 814 29.85 2.81 25.86
N VAL A 815 29.24 1.64 26.08
CA VAL A 815 27.79 1.39 25.92
C VAL A 815 27.20 0.43 26.95
N ILE A 816 27.85 0.23 28.11
CA ILE A 816 27.46 -0.74 29.14
C ILE A 816 26.00 -0.55 29.57
N ASP A 817 25.58 0.70 29.79
CA ASP A 817 24.22 1.00 30.22
C ASP A 817 23.19 0.71 29.13
N LEU A 818 23.56 0.90 27.86
CA LEU A 818 22.71 0.57 26.72
C LEU A 818 22.55 -0.95 26.62
N LEU A 819 23.64 -1.71 26.74
CA LEU A 819 23.63 -3.18 26.73
C LEU A 819 22.71 -3.72 27.83
N LYS A 820 22.83 -3.21 29.06
CA LYS A 820 21.98 -3.63 30.18
C LYS A 820 20.51 -3.30 29.95
N ALA A 821 20.23 -2.12 29.39
CA ALA A 821 18.87 -1.64 29.18
C ALA A 821 18.15 -2.35 28.02
N THR A 822 18.89 -2.86 27.03
CA THR A 822 18.36 -3.40 25.76
C THR A 822 18.66 -4.87 25.48
N LYS A 823 19.31 -5.60 26.41
CA LYS A 823 19.67 -7.03 26.25
C LYS A 823 18.51 -7.98 25.88
N ASN A 824 17.28 -7.60 26.22
CA ASN A 824 16.07 -8.37 25.91
C ASN A 824 15.32 -7.83 24.69
N ASP A 825 15.67 -6.64 24.20
CA ASP A 825 15.02 -5.99 23.06
C ASP A 825 15.75 -6.32 21.75
N PHE A 826 17.06 -6.53 21.81
CA PHE A 826 17.87 -7.01 20.69
C PHE A 826 18.00 -8.54 20.65
N ASP A 827 18.01 -9.08 19.44
CA ASP A 827 18.18 -10.50 19.17
C ASP A 827 19.65 -10.92 19.34
N PHE A 828 20.58 -10.08 18.88
CA PHE A 828 22.03 -10.26 19.05
C PHE A 828 22.79 -8.93 18.97
N PHE A 829 24.08 -8.99 19.32
CA PHE A 829 24.99 -7.87 19.47
C PHE A 829 26.27 -8.14 18.68
N ASN A 830 26.55 -7.29 17.70
CA ASN A 830 27.76 -7.35 16.89
C ASN A 830 28.86 -6.53 17.59
N VAL A 831 29.96 -7.20 17.95
CA VAL A 831 31.13 -6.54 18.55
C VAL A 831 32.17 -6.30 17.49
N MET A 832 32.44 -5.05 17.15
CA MET A 832 33.47 -4.66 16.18
C MET A 832 34.88 -4.94 16.73
N THR A 833 35.28 -6.21 16.82
CA THR A 833 36.58 -6.65 17.37
C THR A 833 37.77 -6.36 16.45
N TYR A 834 37.73 -5.23 15.76
CA TYR A 834 38.78 -4.69 14.89
C TYR A 834 38.97 -3.20 15.22
N ASP A 835 39.92 -2.56 14.54
CA ASP A 835 40.29 -1.15 14.78
C ASP A 835 40.80 -0.87 16.21
N ALA A 836 41.35 -1.89 16.87
CA ALA A 836 41.72 -1.84 18.29
C ALA A 836 43.24 -1.88 18.57
N GLY A 837 44.03 -2.43 17.64
CA GLY A 837 45.46 -2.69 17.82
C GLY A 837 45.87 -4.09 17.39
N ARG A 838 47.17 -4.35 17.28
CA ARG A 838 47.72 -5.68 16.92
C ARG A 838 47.72 -6.65 18.10
N ASN A 839 47.79 -6.11 19.31
CA ASN A 839 47.81 -6.87 20.56
C ASN A 839 46.41 -6.89 21.22
N PHE A 840 45.36 -6.52 20.50
CA PHE A 840 44.00 -6.45 21.03
C PHE A 840 43.54 -7.83 21.54
N LEU A 841 43.02 -7.85 22.76
CA LEU A 841 42.51 -9.05 23.43
C LEU A 841 41.02 -9.19 23.14
N TYR A 842 40.69 -9.66 21.94
CA TYR A 842 39.29 -9.84 21.52
C TYR A 842 38.54 -10.83 22.41
N ASP A 843 39.23 -11.80 23.01
CA ASP A 843 38.66 -12.73 23.97
C ASP A 843 38.17 -12.03 25.24
N VAL A 844 38.93 -11.06 25.75
CA VAL A 844 38.54 -10.22 26.89
C VAL A 844 37.37 -9.32 26.51
N ALA A 845 37.39 -8.68 25.34
CA ALA A 845 36.26 -7.88 24.86
C ALA A 845 34.97 -8.70 24.80
N MET A 846 35.02 -9.86 24.16
CA MET A 846 33.86 -10.76 24.05
C MET A 846 33.39 -11.26 25.42
N ALA A 847 34.28 -11.45 26.40
CA ALA A 847 33.92 -11.79 27.77
C ALA A 847 33.22 -10.63 28.50
N ASN A 848 33.69 -9.40 28.32
CA ASN A 848 33.10 -8.19 28.90
C ASN A 848 31.67 -7.96 28.37
N TYR A 849 31.42 -8.14 27.07
CA TYR A 849 30.06 -8.10 26.52
C TYR A 849 29.17 -9.19 27.14
N ALA A 850 29.70 -10.41 27.29
CA ALA A 850 28.97 -11.54 27.86
C ALA A 850 28.57 -11.30 29.32
N GLU A 851 29.40 -10.58 30.09
CA GLU A 851 29.10 -10.20 31.46
C GLU A 851 27.82 -9.34 31.54
N TYR A 852 27.68 -8.34 30.68
CA TYR A 852 26.55 -7.41 30.74
C TYR A 852 25.28 -7.93 30.04
N ILE A 853 25.42 -8.67 28.95
CA ILE A 853 24.28 -9.26 28.22
C ILE A 853 23.76 -10.50 28.95
N GLY A 854 24.65 -11.32 29.50
CA GLY A 854 24.32 -12.56 30.23
C GLY A 854 24.11 -13.78 29.35
N ASP A 855 24.20 -13.65 28.02
CA ASP A 855 24.11 -14.74 27.06
C ASP A 855 25.18 -14.60 25.96
N LYS A 856 26.13 -15.56 25.91
CA LYS A 856 27.20 -15.58 24.90
C LYS A 856 26.68 -15.84 23.50
N SER A 857 25.59 -16.60 23.35
CA SER A 857 25.02 -16.94 22.04
C SER A 857 24.41 -15.74 21.32
N LYS A 858 24.22 -14.63 22.03
CA LYS A 858 23.80 -13.35 21.47
C LYS A 858 24.95 -12.45 21.03
N ILE A 859 26.21 -12.85 21.23
CA ILE A 859 27.36 -11.96 20.97
C ILE A 859 28.13 -12.47 19.77
N VAL A 860 28.21 -11.64 18.73
CA VAL A 860 28.76 -11.97 17.43
C VAL A 860 30.12 -11.28 17.25
N LEU A 861 31.14 -12.05 16.90
CA LEU A 861 32.53 -11.58 16.78
C LEU A 861 32.77 -10.88 15.44
N GLY A 862 33.27 -9.64 15.45
CA GLY A 862 33.58 -8.89 14.24
C GLY A 862 34.96 -9.16 13.65
N ASN A 863 35.02 -9.55 12.38
CA ASN A 863 36.23 -9.67 11.58
C ASN A 863 36.26 -8.58 10.51
N THR A 864 37.46 -8.27 10.01
CA THR A 864 37.62 -7.35 8.88
C THR A 864 38.67 -7.85 7.92
N ILE A 865 38.40 -7.70 6.63
CA ILE A 865 39.36 -7.94 5.55
C ILE A 865 40.08 -6.66 5.12
N ASN A 866 39.72 -5.54 5.75
CA ASN A 866 40.24 -4.22 5.46
C ASN A 866 41.43 -3.86 6.36
N SER A 867 42.19 -2.87 5.92
CA SER A 867 43.13 -2.16 6.77
C SER A 867 42.40 -1.51 7.94
N GLN A 868 42.84 -1.86 9.14
CA GLN A 868 42.36 -1.39 10.42
C GLN A 868 43.10 -0.14 10.88
N TRP A 869 42.40 0.70 11.65
CA TRP A 869 43.00 1.82 12.38
C TRP A 869 43.51 1.34 13.73
N ALA A 870 44.82 1.37 13.92
CA ALA A 870 45.43 0.98 15.18
C ALA A 870 46.25 2.13 15.79
N PRO A 871 46.37 2.19 17.13
CA PRO A 871 47.25 3.12 17.84
C PRO A 871 48.70 3.13 17.33
N GLY A 872 49.20 1.97 16.89
CA GLY A 872 50.54 1.79 16.33
C GLY A 872 50.66 1.98 14.81
N GLY A 873 49.60 2.47 14.15
CA GLY A 873 49.51 2.63 12.69
C GLY A 873 48.74 1.49 12.01
N ASN A 874 48.21 1.78 10.83
CA ASN A 874 47.29 0.91 10.12
C ASN A 874 47.87 -0.48 9.82
N PHE A 875 47.04 -1.51 9.90
CA PHE A 875 47.43 -2.88 9.55
C PHE A 875 46.26 -3.68 8.98
N VAL A 876 46.57 -4.75 8.25
CA VAL A 876 45.57 -5.67 7.69
C VAL A 876 45.67 -6.97 8.45
N GLU A 877 44.52 -7.54 8.81
CA GLU A 877 44.48 -8.84 9.46
C GLU A 877 44.81 -9.95 8.47
N THR A 878 45.55 -10.97 8.91
CA THR A 878 45.86 -12.09 8.02
C THR A 878 44.64 -13.00 7.84
N ARG A 879 44.50 -13.60 6.64
CA ARG A 879 43.46 -14.61 6.38
C ARG A 879 43.45 -15.71 7.42
N GLN A 880 44.62 -16.25 7.77
CA GLN A 880 44.70 -17.29 8.79
C GLN A 880 44.18 -16.82 10.15
N ASN A 881 44.51 -15.62 10.60
CA ASN A 881 44.04 -15.13 11.89
C ASN A 881 42.52 -14.90 11.91
N ASN A 882 41.93 -14.37 10.82
CA ASN A 882 40.47 -14.27 10.71
C ASN A 882 39.79 -15.64 10.74
N LEU A 883 40.36 -16.67 10.08
CA LEU A 883 39.86 -18.05 10.19
C LEU A 883 39.97 -18.59 11.62
N ASP A 884 41.10 -18.38 12.28
CA ASP A 884 41.33 -18.81 13.66
C ASP A 884 40.34 -18.13 14.63
N ARG A 885 40.01 -16.86 14.40
CA ARG A 885 39.02 -16.10 15.19
C ARG A 885 37.59 -16.54 14.94
N ALA A 886 37.21 -16.77 13.68
CA ALA A 886 35.90 -17.31 13.30
C ALA A 886 35.67 -18.71 13.89
N LYS A 887 36.73 -19.52 13.96
CA LYS A 887 36.72 -20.80 14.67
C LYS A 887 36.66 -20.63 16.20
N TRP A 888 37.45 -19.71 16.75
CA TRP A 888 37.53 -19.49 18.19
C TRP A 888 36.18 -19.11 18.81
N GLN A 889 35.40 -18.22 18.16
CA GLN A 889 34.10 -17.81 18.71
C GLN A 889 33.17 -19.01 18.89
N LYS A 890 33.15 -19.92 17.90
CA LYS A 890 32.35 -21.15 17.91
C LYS A 890 32.79 -22.08 19.04
N ASP A 891 34.09 -22.33 19.14
CA ASP A 891 34.68 -23.20 20.16
C ASP A 891 34.41 -22.69 21.59
N ASN A 892 34.06 -21.40 21.75
CA ASN A 892 33.78 -20.75 23.03
C ASN A 892 32.29 -20.42 23.26
N GLY A 893 31.40 -20.88 22.38
CA GLY A 893 29.94 -20.76 22.53
C GLY A 893 29.39 -19.36 22.29
N TYR A 894 30.06 -18.56 21.46
CA TYR A 894 29.58 -17.26 21.01
C TYR A 894 28.64 -17.40 19.80
N GLY A 895 27.89 -16.33 19.51
CA GLY A 895 26.74 -16.32 18.60
C GLY A 895 27.05 -16.30 17.10
N GLY A 896 28.29 -16.58 16.70
CA GLY A 896 28.76 -16.46 15.32
C GLY A 896 29.79 -15.36 15.10
N PHE A 897 29.98 -15.00 13.83
CA PHE A 897 30.85 -13.91 13.41
C PHE A 897 30.18 -13.02 12.36
N PHE A 898 30.65 -11.78 12.26
CA PHE A 898 30.35 -10.91 11.14
C PHE A 898 31.63 -10.41 10.46
N MET A 899 31.54 -10.05 9.18
CA MET A 899 32.66 -9.54 8.39
C MET A 899 32.39 -8.11 7.89
N TRP A 900 33.37 -7.23 8.11
CA TRP A 900 33.53 -5.98 7.38
C TRP A 900 34.58 -6.16 6.27
N THR A 901 34.22 -6.32 5.00
CA THR A 901 32.88 -6.20 4.40
C THR A 901 32.86 -6.90 3.03
N LEU A 902 31.68 -7.19 2.48
CA LEU A 902 31.48 -7.54 1.08
C LEU A 902 31.14 -6.28 0.27
N GLY A 903 31.64 -6.22 -0.97
CA GLY A 903 31.47 -5.06 -1.86
C GLY A 903 32.67 -4.14 -1.84
N SER A 904 33.20 -3.79 -0.68
CA SER A 904 34.34 -2.86 -0.58
C SER A 904 35.53 -3.46 0.14
N ASN A 905 36.72 -3.30 -0.45
CA ASN A 905 37.95 -3.52 0.29
C ASN A 905 39.11 -2.64 -0.17
N ASN A 906 40.04 -2.36 0.75
CA ASN A 906 41.26 -1.61 0.47
C ASN A 906 42.49 -2.52 0.18
N GLN A 907 42.26 -3.81 -0.07
CA GLN A 907 43.30 -4.80 -0.41
C GLN A 907 43.30 -5.17 -1.90
N GLY A 908 42.35 -4.66 -2.68
CA GLY A 908 42.21 -4.94 -4.11
C GLY A 908 41.63 -6.33 -4.42
N LEU A 909 40.92 -6.96 -3.48
CA LEU A 909 40.23 -8.24 -3.70
C LEU A 909 39.02 -8.04 -4.61
N SER A 910 38.86 -8.92 -5.60
CA SER A 910 37.64 -9.02 -6.40
C SER A 910 36.44 -9.48 -5.56
N MET A 911 35.21 -9.32 -6.05
CA MET A 911 34.01 -9.81 -5.34
C MET A 911 34.09 -11.33 -5.09
N ALA A 912 34.54 -12.10 -6.08
CA ALA A 912 34.74 -13.55 -5.93
C ALA A 912 35.74 -13.89 -4.82
N GLU A 913 36.87 -13.20 -4.75
CA GLU A 913 37.86 -13.43 -3.69
C GLU A 913 37.35 -13.03 -2.30
N GLN A 914 36.49 -12.01 -2.21
CA GLN A 914 35.84 -11.62 -0.96
C GLN A 914 34.84 -12.69 -0.51
N VAL A 915 34.00 -13.20 -1.42
CA VAL A 915 33.05 -14.28 -1.17
C VAL A 915 33.76 -15.57 -0.76
N ASP A 916 34.84 -15.95 -1.46
CA ASP A 916 35.66 -17.12 -1.10
C ASP A 916 36.26 -16.99 0.31
N TYR A 917 36.71 -15.80 0.68
CA TYR A 917 37.22 -15.54 2.02
C TYR A 917 36.10 -15.66 3.06
N PHE A 918 34.94 -15.05 2.80
CA PHE A 918 33.80 -15.16 3.69
C PHE A 918 33.36 -16.61 3.90
N ASN A 919 33.23 -17.38 2.81
CA ASN A 919 32.88 -18.80 2.85
C ASN A 919 33.93 -19.65 3.59
N ASP A 920 35.23 -19.35 3.46
CA ASP A 920 36.26 -20.03 4.27
C ASP A 920 36.08 -19.78 5.77
N MET A 921 35.70 -18.56 6.17
CA MET A 921 35.39 -18.27 7.59
C MET A 921 34.15 -19.02 8.06
N ILE A 922 33.11 -19.10 7.21
CA ILE A 922 31.91 -19.89 7.47
C ILE A 922 32.26 -21.37 7.69
N ASN A 923 33.12 -21.93 6.85
CA ASN A 923 33.51 -23.34 6.89
C ASN A 923 34.26 -23.73 8.17
N VAL A 924 34.99 -22.80 8.79
CA VAL A 924 35.71 -23.06 10.06
C VAL A 924 34.89 -22.70 11.30
N SER A 925 33.77 -21.98 11.14
CA SER A 925 32.87 -21.57 12.22
C SER A 925 31.61 -22.43 12.36
N LYS A 926 31.31 -23.27 11.36
CA LYS A 926 30.29 -24.33 11.41
C LYS A 926 30.92 -25.62 11.94
#